data_AF-A0A927X0I8-F1
#
_entry.id   AF-A0A927X0I8-F1
#
_cell.length_a   1.000
_cell.length_b   1.000
_cell.length_c   1.000
_cell.angle_alpha   90.00
_cell.angle_beta   90.00
_cell.angle_gamma   90.00
#
_symmetry.space_group_name_H-M   'P 1'
#
loop_
_entity.id
_entity.type
_entity.pdbx_description
1 polymer ?
#
loop_
_entity_poly.entity_id
_entity_poly.type
_entity_poly.pdbx_seq_one_letter_code
_entity_poly.pdbx_strand_id
1 'polypeptide(L)'
;MRKSFVKTLLLLCLVLIISFGASCKKKCKNHDYVDGVCTKCEAVDPDYKPHTHSYVEGKCECGAVDPDYKPHTHNYVEGKCECGAVDPDYKPHTHNYVEGKCECGAVDPDYNDDHEHVYVNGYCECGAKDPNYKVVYTITFNLNGGTLTGAPKEYDGSTKVTLPAPTKDNYDFDGWYENDKFSGSAVTEIAKGSTGNKTFYAKWVEKTVIPGGNPWELNRAGFDGQSMNYLIKVLPVAEFDPYDAGYTGTKQALKQAHQADVEDAYNINIVYSAWDNDAQWGPTRVEFIKNSFIDSSFQKKNVYAVNITSQWIPTLVKADCLAELYNYELEEGIFADYDYEQDSTINESVAVRRKVYGYQTGSARPDYFLYYNATKIANIGMDDPAEMWFRGEWTWSNFDKWVRDAQIKLGSGEFAIDCGYAEFIIGAAPAQGAQLINASRGNIMFTKSSVTNIVDKMKAYYKEGFWDTKHGVQDVSTNFKAGKTLIHTGSLWFLKESTRFTPEGEENGIQFKMGVVPYPLDDNTTVTPYTEPYSYEDAEGNLVEVTEPLKTRTNETLTTKTGEPIYGIDLSESNFLIPYTGSSCFSLMNYAGEGQNGINTSIAFCILHDLLSDMAPDPADDGLTADDGYRLYLNKKLDYTIDVEVIMSVQDSSLSYYELMEVLSMTVGGGSHFGPNGFWVVASGMMTSEDTPATKLKEIETPYKEALQSLGYN
;
A
#
# COMPACT_ATOMS: atom_id res chain seq x y z
N MET A 1 -4.62 -39.66 15.67
CA MET A 1 -4.56 -40.60 16.82
C MET A 1 -3.42 -40.19 17.74
N ARG A 2 -3.75 -39.88 19.02
CA ARG A 2 -2.92 -39.86 20.26
C ARG A 2 -1.61 -39.04 20.26
N LYS A 3 -1.54 -37.91 20.97
CA LYS A 3 -1.28 -37.72 22.43
C LYS A 3 0.12 -38.16 22.92
N SER A 4 0.82 -37.17 23.47
CA SER A 4 1.68 -37.18 24.68
C SER A 4 3.16 -36.90 24.42
N PHE A 5 3.66 -35.75 24.87
CA PHE A 5 4.61 -35.69 26.00
C PHE A 5 4.74 -34.24 26.52
N VAL A 6 3.85 -33.90 27.45
CA VAL A 6 4.09 -32.88 28.48
C VAL A 6 5.06 -33.49 29.48
N LYS A 7 6.29 -32.97 29.54
CA LYS A 7 7.25 -33.00 30.66
C LYS A 7 8.62 -32.63 30.10
N THR A 8 9.01 -31.37 30.24
CA THR A 8 10.37 -30.86 30.55
C THR A 8 10.42 -29.37 30.19
N LEU A 9 9.80 -28.52 31.02
CA LEU A 9 10.18 -27.11 31.16
C LEU A 9 9.56 -26.51 32.44
N LEU A 10 9.73 -27.19 33.57
CA LEU A 10 9.27 -26.73 34.89
C LEU A 10 10.42 -26.75 35.91
N LEU A 11 11.65 -26.56 35.43
CA LEU A 11 12.86 -26.68 36.24
C LEU A 11 13.87 -25.57 35.89
N LEU A 12 13.49 -24.30 36.05
CA LEU A 12 14.47 -23.20 36.02
C LEU A 12 14.11 -21.93 36.82
N CYS A 13 13.10 -21.96 37.71
CA CYS A 13 12.81 -20.80 38.59
C CYS A 13 12.58 -21.17 40.05
N LEU A 14 13.20 -22.27 40.54
CA LEU A 14 13.01 -22.75 41.91
C LEU A 14 14.34 -23.04 42.63
N VAL A 15 15.35 -22.19 42.46
CA VAL A 15 16.48 -22.07 43.39
C VAL A 15 17.01 -20.63 43.34
N LEU A 16 16.36 -19.72 44.09
CA LEU A 16 16.96 -18.49 44.65
C LEU A 16 15.96 -17.80 45.58
N ILE A 17 15.37 -18.57 46.50
CA ILE A 17 14.82 -18.05 47.75
C ILE A 17 15.52 -18.83 48.84
N ILE A 18 16.47 -18.20 49.51
CA ILE A 18 16.81 -18.29 50.94
C ILE A 18 18.00 -17.34 51.10
N SER A 19 17.73 -16.17 51.67
CA SER A 19 18.60 -15.35 52.54
C SER A 19 18.20 -13.88 52.43
N PHE A 20 17.18 -13.46 53.17
CA PHE A 20 17.11 -12.20 53.94
C PHE A 20 15.70 -12.07 54.51
N GLY A 21 15.38 -12.96 55.45
CA GLY A 21 14.37 -12.66 56.47
C GLY A 21 15.03 -11.79 57.53
N ALA A 22 14.90 -10.46 57.40
CA ALA A 22 15.13 -9.53 58.50
C ALA A 22 13.79 -8.87 58.86
N SER A 23 13.21 -9.39 59.94
CA SER A 23 12.05 -8.88 60.67
C SER A 23 12.01 -7.35 60.76
N CYS A 24 10.96 -6.72 60.23
CA CYS A 24 10.56 -5.39 60.67
C CYS A 24 9.26 -5.48 61.49
N LYS A 25 9.39 -5.96 62.72
CA LYS A 25 8.43 -5.66 63.80
C LYS A 25 8.57 -4.18 64.19
N LYS A 26 8.02 -3.25 63.40
CA LYS A 26 7.69 -1.88 63.83
C LYS A 26 6.56 -1.33 62.98
N LYS A 27 5.37 -1.21 63.57
CA LYS A 27 4.19 -0.52 63.02
C LYS A 27 4.59 0.87 62.51
N CYS A 28 4.58 1.07 61.19
CA CYS A 28 4.63 2.41 60.59
C CYS A 28 3.20 2.92 60.46
N LYS A 29 2.90 4.06 61.09
CA LYS A 29 1.51 4.52 61.29
C LYS A 29 0.84 5.18 60.07
N ASN A 30 1.57 5.45 58.98
CA ASN A 30 1.12 6.43 57.96
C ASN A 30 1.33 6.01 56.49
N HIS A 31 1.14 4.75 56.10
CA HIS A 31 1.11 4.36 54.67
C HIS A 31 -0.23 3.74 54.29
N ASP A 32 -0.68 4.01 53.05
CA ASP A 32 -1.92 3.48 52.46
C ASP A 32 -1.67 2.12 51.79
N TYR A 33 -2.57 1.18 52.06
CA TYR A 33 -2.54 -0.19 51.55
C TYR A 33 -3.69 -0.39 50.57
N VAL A 34 -3.41 -1.03 49.44
CA VAL A 34 -4.42 -1.46 48.46
C VAL A 34 -4.25 -2.98 48.30
N ASP A 35 -5.34 -3.72 48.48
CA ASP A 35 -5.38 -5.19 48.41
C ASP A 35 -4.29 -5.91 49.22
N GLY A 36 -4.02 -5.39 50.42
CA GLY A 36 -3.06 -6.00 51.36
C GLY A 36 -1.59 -5.70 51.05
N VAL A 37 -1.28 -4.83 50.09
CA VAL A 37 0.10 -4.43 49.74
C VAL A 37 0.29 -2.93 49.94
N CYS A 38 1.39 -2.55 50.59
CA CYS A 38 1.75 -1.15 50.78
C CYS A 38 2.17 -0.51 49.45
N THR A 39 1.47 0.55 49.03
CA THR A 39 1.68 1.25 47.75
C THR A 39 3.04 1.94 47.62
N LYS A 40 3.79 2.12 48.72
CA LYS A 40 5.09 2.82 48.74
C LYS A 40 6.31 1.94 48.92
N CYS A 41 6.17 0.77 49.54
CA CYS A 41 7.33 -0.08 49.86
C CYS A 41 7.09 -1.56 49.63
N GLU A 42 5.95 -1.91 49.02
CA GLU A 42 5.59 -3.28 48.62
C GLU A 42 5.53 -4.30 49.76
N ALA A 43 5.55 -3.83 51.01
CA ALA A 43 5.35 -4.68 52.17
C ALA A 43 3.92 -5.23 52.19
N VAL A 44 3.80 -6.55 52.28
CA VAL A 44 2.52 -7.26 52.38
C VAL A 44 2.02 -7.23 53.83
N ASP A 45 0.76 -6.86 54.04
CA ASP A 45 0.10 -6.88 55.34
C ASP A 45 -0.12 -8.33 55.78
N PRO A 46 0.54 -8.80 56.86
CA PRO A 46 0.44 -10.19 57.31
C PRO A 46 -0.97 -10.59 57.81
N ASP A 47 -1.87 -9.63 58.06
CA ASP A 47 -3.23 -9.89 58.54
C ASP A 47 -4.32 -9.77 57.45
N TYR A 48 -3.95 -9.44 56.20
CA TYR A 48 -4.90 -9.27 55.10
C TYR A 48 -5.52 -10.62 54.68
N LYS A 49 -6.86 -10.67 54.64
CA LYS A 49 -7.64 -11.83 54.16
C LYS A 49 -8.53 -11.41 52.98
N PRO A 50 -8.29 -11.89 51.77
CA PRO A 50 -9.16 -11.58 50.64
C PRO A 50 -10.56 -12.20 50.83
N HIS A 51 -11.60 -11.43 50.49
CA HIS A 51 -12.99 -11.89 50.45
C HIS A 51 -13.67 -11.28 49.22
N THR A 52 -14.77 -11.91 48.76
CA THR A 52 -15.56 -11.43 47.62
C THR A 52 -16.58 -10.40 48.08
N HIS A 53 -16.67 -9.26 47.39
CA HIS A 53 -17.66 -8.25 47.68
C HIS A 53 -19.03 -8.64 47.11
N SER A 54 -20.06 -8.55 47.95
CA SER A 54 -21.46 -8.56 47.52
C SER A 54 -22.05 -7.20 47.88
N TYR A 55 -22.56 -6.47 46.88
CA TYR A 55 -23.05 -5.11 47.02
C TYR A 55 -24.59 -5.12 47.04
N VAL A 56 -25.19 -4.41 48.00
CA VAL A 56 -26.64 -4.19 48.07
C VAL A 56 -26.87 -2.68 48.07
N GLU A 57 -27.64 -2.18 47.11
CA GLU A 57 -27.85 -0.74 46.87
C GLU A 57 -26.55 0.07 46.81
N GLY A 58 -25.55 -0.48 46.11
CA GLY A 58 -24.28 0.21 45.84
C GLY A 58 -23.31 0.28 47.02
N LYS A 59 -23.57 -0.44 48.12
CA LYS A 59 -22.62 -0.54 49.23
C LYS A 59 -22.43 -1.98 49.71
N CYS A 60 -21.20 -2.31 50.07
CA CYS A 60 -20.84 -3.54 50.76
C CYS A 60 -20.81 -3.31 52.27
N GLU A 61 -21.00 -4.35 53.09
CA GLU A 61 -21.00 -4.25 54.56
C GLU A 61 -19.69 -3.68 55.14
N CYS A 62 -18.57 -3.82 54.43
CA CYS A 62 -17.29 -3.25 54.83
C CYS A 62 -17.14 -1.75 54.52
N GLY A 63 -18.17 -1.13 53.94
CA GLY A 63 -18.20 0.30 53.62
C GLY A 63 -17.69 0.65 52.22
N ALA A 64 -17.22 -0.34 51.44
CA ALA A 64 -16.86 -0.15 50.04
C ALA A 64 -18.11 0.21 49.21
N VAL A 65 -17.98 1.23 48.35
CA VAL A 65 -19.04 1.70 47.46
C VAL A 65 -18.80 1.08 46.09
N ASP A 66 -19.85 0.52 45.50
CA ASP A 66 -19.79 -0.07 44.17
C ASP A 66 -19.48 1.04 43.13
N PRO A 67 -18.34 0.95 42.42
CA PRO A 67 -17.91 2.00 41.49
C PRO A 67 -18.86 2.20 40.31
N ASP A 68 -19.75 1.23 40.02
CA ASP A 68 -20.68 1.28 38.89
C ASP A 68 -22.14 1.58 39.30
N TYR A 69 -22.43 1.69 40.61
CA TYR A 69 -23.80 1.88 41.09
C TYR A 69 -24.30 3.33 40.90
N LYS A 70 -25.34 3.49 40.07
CA LYS A 70 -26.06 4.76 39.89
C LYS A 70 -27.48 4.66 40.47
N PRO A 71 -27.86 5.48 41.46
CA PRO A 71 -29.21 5.46 41.99
C PRO A 71 -30.21 5.92 40.92
N HIS A 72 -31.31 5.17 40.77
CA HIS A 72 -32.43 5.50 39.90
C HIS A 72 -33.75 5.20 40.61
N THR A 73 -34.82 5.85 40.20
CA THR A 73 -36.17 5.59 40.68
C THR A 73 -36.77 4.36 40.02
N HIS A 74 -37.29 3.42 40.81
CA HIS A 74 -37.96 2.23 40.30
C HIS A 74 -39.31 2.59 39.66
N ASN A 75 -39.47 2.28 38.38
CA ASN A 75 -40.76 2.26 37.71
C ASN A 75 -41.13 0.81 37.42
N TYR A 76 -42.18 0.32 38.08
CA TYR A 76 -42.65 -1.06 37.94
C TYR A 76 -43.70 -1.15 36.84
N VAL A 77 -43.54 -2.10 35.93
CA VAL A 77 -44.54 -2.46 34.92
C VAL A 77 -44.95 -3.91 35.17
N GLU A 78 -46.24 -4.15 35.36
CA GLU A 78 -46.80 -5.47 35.75
C GLU A 78 -46.10 -6.12 36.96
N GLY A 79 -45.75 -5.29 37.94
CA GLY A 79 -45.14 -5.75 39.19
C GLY A 79 -43.66 -6.08 39.10
N LYS A 80 -42.97 -5.75 38.01
CA LYS A 80 -41.50 -5.89 37.89
C LYS A 80 -40.84 -4.65 37.30
N CYS A 81 -39.68 -4.32 37.83
CA CYS A 81 -38.79 -3.28 37.31
C CYS A 81 -37.73 -3.93 36.40
N GLU A 82 -37.20 -3.18 35.42
CA GLU A 82 -36.15 -3.67 34.51
C GLU A 82 -34.89 -4.19 35.22
N CYS A 83 -34.58 -3.67 36.40
CA CYS A 83 -33.46 -4.14 37.23
C CYS A 83 -33.76 -5.48 37.96
N GLY A 84 -34.92 -6.10 37.71
CA GLY A 84 -35.33 -7.36 38.30
C GLY A 84 -36.03 -7.25 39.66
N ALA A 85 -36.17 -6.05 40.22
CA ALA A 85 -36.91 -5.83 41.45
C ALA A 85 -38.42 -6.08 41.25
N VAL A 86 -39.05 -6.81 42.16
CA VAL A 86 -40.49 -7.12 42.14
C VAL A 86 -41.22 -6.14 43.04
N ASP A 87 -42.32 -5.58 42.56
CA ASP A 87 -43.15 -4.64 43.31
C ASP A 87 -43.78 -5.36 44.53
N PRO A 88 -43.50 -4.92 45.77
CA PRO A 88 -44.00 -5.57 46.97
C PRO A 88 -45.53 -5.49 47.14
N ASP A 89 -46.23 -4.60 46.42
CA ASP A 89 -47.68 -4.42 46.53
C ASP A 89 -48.49 -5.08 45.38
N TYR A 90 -47.82 -5.72 44.41
CA TYR A 90 -48.47 -6.31 43.24
C TYR A 90 -49.26 -7.58 43.58
N LYS A 91 -50.60 -7.55 43.39
CA LYS A 91 -51.49 -8.71 43.55
C LYS A 91 -52.11 -9.11 42.21
N PRO A 92 -51.82 -10.31 41.68
CA PRO A 92 -52.43 -10.77 40.44
C PRO A 92 -53.91 -11.10 40.64
N HIS A 93 -54.75 -10.66 39.71
CA HIS A 93 -56.16 -11.03 39.59
C HIS A 93 -56.47 -11.47 38.15
N THR A 94 -57.53 -12.24 37.96
CA THR A 94 -57.99 -12.65 36.62
C THR A 94 -58.91 -11.59 36.02
N HIS A 95 -58.64 -11.19 34.78
CA HIS A 95 -59.40 -10.18 34.06
C HIS A 95 -60.71 -10.77 33.50
N ASN A 96 -61.84 -10.11 33.77
CA ASN A 96 -63.10 -10.34 33.09
C ASN A 96 -63.42 -9.07 32.28
N TYR A 97 -63.55 -9.22 30.96
CA TYR A 97 -63.76 -8.12 30.02
C TYR A 97 -65.24 -8.03 29.58
N VAL A 98 -65.79 -6.83 29.53
CA VAL A 98 -67.12 -6.53 28.97
C VAL A 98 -66.95 -5.39 27.96
N GLU A 99 -67.39 -5.59 26.72
CA GLU A 99 -67.18 -4.64 25.59
C GLU A 99 -65.70 -4.22 25.42
N GLY A 100 -64.79 -5.19 25.49
CA GLY A 100 -63.37 -4.98 25.24
C GLY A 100 -62.60 -4.28 26.36
N LYS A 101 -63.20 -3.98 27.52
CA LYS A 101 -62.50 -3.41 28.69
C LYS A 101 -62.82 -4.13 29.99
N CYS A 102 -61.82 -4.21 30.86
CA CYS A 102 -61.95 -4.69 32.25
C CYS A 102 -62.08 -3.50 33.20
N GLU A 103 -62.71 -3.68 34.38
CA GLU A 103 -62.87 -2.62 35.39
C GLU A 103 -61.55 -2.01 35.87
N CYS A 104 -60.44 -2.74 35.77
CA CYS A 104 -59.10 -2.24 36.10
C CYS A 104 -58.46 -1.38 34.98
N GLY A 105 -59.16 -1.17 33.87
CA GLY A 105 -58.71 -0.36 32.73
C GLY A 105 -57.95 -1.13 31.65
N ALA A 106 -57.68 -2.43 31.85
CA ALA A 106 -57.09 -3.29 30.83
C ALA A 106 -58.05 -3.47 29.65
N VAL A 107 -57.53 -3.38 28.43
CA VAL A 107 -58.27 -3.55 27.17
C VAL A 107 -58.05 -4.97 26.65
N ASP A 108 -59.10 -5.62 26.17
CA ASP A 108 -59.04 -6.96 25.58
C ASP A 108 -58.20 -6.92 24.30
N PRO A 109 -57.05 -7.63 24.24
CA PRO A 109 -56.14 -7.58 23.09
C PRO A 109 -56.73 -8.20 21.81
N ASP A 110 -57.81 -8.97 21.91
CA ASP A 110 -58.48 -9.59 20.76
C ASP A 110 -59.79 -8.87 20.35
N TYR A 111 -60.14 -7.75 21.00
CA TYR A 111 -61.35 -6.99 20.67
C TYR A 111 -61.13 -6.10 19.43
N ASN A 112 -61.60 -6.58 18.28
CA ASN A 112 -61.57 -5.85 17.01
C ASN A 112 -62.91 -5.15 16.77
N ASP A 113 -62.94 -3.82 16.88
CA ASP A 113 -64.05 -2.99 16.40
C ASP A 113 -63.60 -2.30 15.09
N ASP A 114 -64.40 -2.46 14.03
CA ASP A 114 -64.11 -2.03 12.65
C ASP A 114 -64.22 -0.50 12.47
N HIS A 115 -63.47 0.29 13.24
CA HIS A 115 -63.37 1.74 13.06
C HIS A 115 -61.96 2.20 12.68
N GLU A 116 -61.87 3.25 11.85
CA GLU A 116 -60.60 3.88 11.46
C GLU A 116 -59.87 4.46 12.69
N HIS A 117 -58.66 3.96 12.96
CA HIS A 117 -57.83 4.48 14.04
C HIS A 117 -57.17 5.80 13.63
N VAL A 118 -57.45 6.88 14.37
CA VAL A 118 -56.70 8.14 14.29
C VAL A 118 -55.67 8.14 15.41
N TYR A 119 -54.39 7.97 15.05
CA TYR A 119 -53.28 7.91 16.00
C TYR A 119 -52.72 9.30 16.30
N VAL A 120 -52.55 9.64 17.58
CA VAL A 120 -51.90 10.87 18.04
C VAL A 120 -50.72 10.49 18.93
N ASN A 121 -49.51 10.92 18.57
CA ASN A 121 -48.26 10.54 19.24
C ASN A 121 -48.08 9.02 19.45
N GLY A 122 -48.52 8.22 18.47
CA GLY A 122 -48.27 6.79 18.41
C GLY A 122 -49.33 5.89 19.05
N TYR A 123 -50.41 6.47 19.57
CA TYR A 123 -51.51 5.74 20.19
C TYR A 123 -52.87 6.25 19.71
N CYS A 124 -53.84 5.35 19.53
CA CYS A 124 -55.25 5.73 19.38
C CYS A 124 -55.88 6.00 20.75
N GLU A 125 -57.04 6.67 20.76
CA GLU A 125 -57.84 6.89 21.96
C GLU A 125 -58.27 5.56 22.64
N CYS A 126 -58.30 4.48 21.87
CA CYS A 126 -58.53 3.10 22.31
C CYS A 126 -57.32 2.42 23.00
N GLY A 127 -56.13 3.04 22.96
CA GLY A 127 -54.89 2.49 23.56
C GLY A 127 -54.07 1.59 22.64
N ALA A 128 -54.55 1.26 21.43
CA ALA A 128 -53.76 0.55 20.43
C ALA A 128 -52.58 1.40 19.97
N LYS A 129 -51.39 0.78 19.96
CA LYS A 129 -50.13 1.40 19.53
C LYS A 129 -50.00 1.27 18.02
N ASP A 130 -49.68 2.37 17.34
CA ASP A 130 -49.40 2.36 15.91
C ASP A 130 -48.13 1.53 15.64
N PRO A 131 -48.21 0.43 14.88
CA PRO A 131 -47.06 -0.42 14.59
C PRO A 131 -45.96 0.30 13.77
N ASN A 132 -46.27 1.45 13.17
CA ASN A 132 -45.33 2.26 12.40
C ASN A 132 -44.86 3.54 13.11
N TYR A 133 -45.30 3.80 14.33
CA TYR A 133 -44.91 5.02 15.04
C TYR A 133 -43.47 4.95 15.57
N LYS A 134 -42.62 5.78 14.98
CA LYS A 134 -41.23 5.98 15.38
C LYS A 134 -41.10 7.31 16.11
N VAL A 135 -40.53 7.28 17.32
CA VAL A 135 -40.11 8.51 17.99
C VAL A 135 -38.80 8.94 17.33
N VAL A 136 -38.87 10.02 16.56
CA VAL A 136 -37.72 10.58 15.86
C VAL A 136 -37.11 11.70 16.70
N TYR A 137 -35.80 11.63 16.90
CA TYR A 137 -35.02 12.62 17.63
C TYR A 137 -34.17 13.43 16.65
N THR A 138 -34.02 14.72 16.93
CA THR A 138 -33.22 15.62 16.08
C THR A 138 -31.75 15.55 16.43
N ILE A 139 -30.90 15.58 15.40
CA ILE A 139 -29.45 15.75 15.49
C ILE A 139 -29.11 17.18 15.09
N THR A 140 -28.45 17.91 15.98
CA THR A 140 -27.96 19.26 15.73
C THR A 140 -26.44 19.25 15.66
N PHE A 141 -25.87 19.72 14.55
CA PHE A 141 -24.43 19.91 14.41
C PHE A 141 -24.09 21.39 14.57
N ASN A 142 -23.30 21.70 15.58
CA ASN A 142 -22.63 22.98 15.68
C ASN A 142 -21.23 22.87 15.05
N LEU A 143 -21.11 23.40 13.83
CA LEU A 143 -19.89 23.28 13.02
C LEU A 143 -18.77 24.20 13.51
N ASN A 144 -18.97 25.08 14.49
CA ASN A 144 -17.96 26.00 15.01
C ASN A 144 -17.12 26.70 13.90
N GLY A 145 -17.81 27.12 12.83
CA GLY A 145 -17.21 27.81 11.68
C GLY A 145 -16.79 26.94 10.49
N GLY A 146 -17.02 25.62 10.52
CA GLY A 146 -16.81 24.72 9.37
C GLY A 146 -18.07 24.50 8.50
N THR A 147 -17.93 23.65 7.49
CA THR A 147 -18.93 23.21 6.52
C THR A 147 -19.10 21.69 6.55
N LEU A 148 -20.33 21.21 6.34
CA LEU A 148 -20.63 19.79 6.34
C LEU A 148 -21.78 19.49 5.36
N THR A 149 -21.52 18.63 4.37
CA THR A 149 -22.51 18.19 3.37
C THR A 149 -23.03 16.80 3.69
N GLY A 150 -24.33 16.56 3.49
CA GLY A 150 -24.93 15.23 3.68
C GLY A 150 -25.16 14.78 5.14
N ALA A 151 -25.15 15.69 6.11
CA ALA A 151 -25.30 15.34 7.53
C ALA A 151 -26.68 14.75 7.88
N PRO A 152 -26.76 13.66 8.68
CA PRO A 152 -28.02 13.12 9.17
C PRO A 152 -28.67 14.10 10.15
N LYS A 153 -29.92 14.51 9.90
CA LYS A 153 -30.63 15.50 10.74
C LYS A 153 -31.48 14.90 11.84
N GLU A 154 -31.78 13.61 11.73
CA GLU A 154 -32.73 12.91 12.57
C GLU A 154 -32.33 11.45 12.76
N TYR A 155 -32.71 10.84 13.88
CA TYR A 155 -32.55 9.41 14.13
C TYR A 155 -33.67 8.87 15.02
N ASP A 156 -34.00 7.58 14.89
CA ASP A 156 -35.09 6.93 15.64
C ASP A 156 -34.59 5.92 16.70
N GLY A 157 -33.27 5.84 16.89
CA GLY A 157 -32.60 4.92 17.81
C GLY A 157 -32.63 3.44 17.39
N SER A 158 -33.25 3.07 16.27
CA SER A 158 -33.38 1.67 15.84
C SER A 158 -32.10 1.10 15.20
N THR A 159 -31.25 1.98 14.67
CA THR A 159 -29.95 1.68 14.08
C THR A 159 -28.87 2.59 14.66
N LYS A 160 -27.60 2.22 14.45
CA LYS A 160 -26.48 3.11 14.73
C LYS A 160 -26.36 4.17 13.64
N VAL A 161 -25.92 5.38 13.99
CA VAL A 161 -25.71 6.49 13.05
C VAL A 161 -24.27 6.98 13.18
N THR A 162 -23.46 6.79 12.15
CA THR A 162 -22.08 7.32 12.09
C THR A 162 -22.11 8.82 11.82
N LEU A 163 -21.29 9.59 12.54
CA LEU A 163 -21.21 11.04 12.38
C LEU A 163 -20.18 11.37 11.30
N PRO A 164 -20.56 12.09 10.22
CA PRO A 164 -19.62 12.45 9.17
C PRO A 164 -18.62 13.52 9.64
N ALA A 165 -17.42 13.52 9.07
CA ALA A 165 -16.40 14.53 9.36
C ALA A 165 -16.73 15.83 8.58
N PRO A 166 -16.82 16.99 9.26
CA PRO A 166 -16.97 18.29 8.63
C PRO A 166 -15.60 18.81 8.16
N THR A 167 -15.61 19.81 7.27
CA THR A 167 -14.41 20.51 6.82
C THR A 167 -14.40 21.96 7.32
N LYS A 168 -13.24 22.57 7.51
CA LYS A 168 -13.09 23.99 7.83
C LYS A 168 -11.77 24.51 7.28
N ASP A 169 -11.81 25.58 6.50
CA ASP A 169 -10.60 26.16 5.92
C ASP A 169 -9.57 26.50 7.02
N ASN A 170 -8.32 26.08 6.83
CA ASN A 170 -7.20 26.28 7.77
C ASN A 170 -7.32 25.59 9.14
N TYR A 171 -8.20 24.60 9.30
CA TYR A 171 -8.32 23.82 10.55
C TYR A 171 -8.49 22.33 10.23
N ASP A 172 -7.93 21.46 11.07
CA ASP A 172 -8.18 20.02 11.05
C ASP A 172 -9.31 19.65 12.00
N PHE A 173 -10.12 18.68 11.58
CA PHE A 173 -11.23 18.18 12.38
C PHE A 173 -10.73 17.19 13.45
N ASP A 174 -10.74 17.61 14.70
CA ASP A 174 -10.24 16.83 15.85
C ASP A 174 -11.32 15.92 16.47
N GLY A 175 -12.57 16.01 15.99
CA GLY A 175 -13.67 15.14 16.37
C GLY A 175 -14.93 15.88 16.85
N TRP A 176 -16.02 15.11 17.01
CA TRP A 176 -17.28 15.60 17.55
C TRP A 176 -17.34 15.45 19.07
N TYR A 177 -17.89 16.45 19.76
CA TYR A 177 -18.07 16.41 21.21
C TYR A 177 -19.51 16.77 21.60
N GLU A 178 -20.04 16.20 22.68
CA GLU A 178 -21.43 16.48 23.13
C GLU A 178 -21.57 17.84 23.86
N ASN A 179 -20.46 18.57 24.05
CA ASN A 179 -20.44 19.88 24.70
C ASN A 179 -19.49 20.85 24.00
N ASP A 180 -19.81 22.13 24.12
CA ASP A 180 -19.06 23.27 23.56
C ASP A 180 -17.69 23.50 24.20
N LYS A 181 -17.41 22.90 25.36
CA LYS A 181 -16.10 22.91 26.03
C LYS A 181 -15.17 21.78 25.56
N PHE A 182 -15.63 20.94 24.64
CA PHE A 182 -14.89 19.79 24.10
C PHE A 182 -14.29 18.85 25.15
N SER A 183 -15.00 18.68 26.27
CA SER A 183 -14.58 17.80 27.36
C SER A 183 -15.12 16.38 27.17
N GLY A 184 -14.36 15.37 27.59
CA GLY A 184 -14.69 13.95 27.40
C GLY A 184 -14.05 13.36 26.15
N SER A 185 -14.53 12.19 25.72
CA SER A 185 -14.04 11.51 24.52
C SER A 185 -14.76 12.01 23.26
N ALA A 186 -14.05 12.00 22.13
CA ALA A 186 -14.66 12.27 20.84
C ALA A 186 -15.71 11.20 20.50
N VAL A 187 -16.81 11.65 19.87
CA VAL A 187 -17.94 10.81 19.46
C VAL A 187 -17.85 10.58 17.96
N THR A 188 -17.83 9.32 17.56
CA THR A 188 -17.79 8.94 16.13
C THR A 188 -19.14 8.40 15.64
N GLU A 189 -20.02 7.97 16.55
CA GLU A 189 -21.35 7.45 16.21
C GLU A 189 -22.37 7.62 17.35
N ILE A 190 -23.65 7.63 16.98
CA ILE A 190 -24.80 7.44 17.88
C ILE A 190 -25.11 5.95 17.92
N ALA A 191 -24.94 5.32 19.08
CA ALA A 191 -25.19 3.89 19.25
C ALA A 191 -26.67 3.53 19.08
N LYS A 192 -26.95 2.33 18.56
CA LYS A 192 -28.30 1.75 18.51
C LYS A 192 -28.91 1.71 19.92
N GLY A 193 -30.18 2.10 20.03
CA GLY A 193 -30.91 2.21 21.30
C GLY A 193 -30.81 3.59 21.95
N SER A 194 -30.03 4.52 21.39
CA SER A 194 -29.95 5.90 21.90
C SER A 194 -31.31 6.61 21.76
N THR A 195 -31.66 7.44 22.75
CA THR A 195 -32.87 8.24 22.76
C THR A 195 -32.56 9.70 23.08
N GLY A 196 -33.48 10.61 22.71
CA GLY A 196 -33.38 12.04 22.97
C GLY A 196 -32.68 12.83 21.87
N ASN A 197 -32.94 14.13 21.80
CA ASN A 197 -32.27 15.00 20.81
C ASN A 197 -30.77 15.10 21.13
N LYS A 198 -29.93 15.06 20.09
CA LYS A 198 -28.48 15.10 20.21
C LYS A 198 -27.92 16.39 19.62
N THR A 199 -26.92 16.96 20.28
CA THR A 199 -26.16 18.11 19.78
C THR A 199 -24.67 17.79 19.82
N PHE A 200 -23.99 17.97 18.70
CA PHE A 200 -22.55 17.73 18.56
C PHE A 200 -21.83 19.02 18.15
N TYR A 201 -20.67 19.25 18.76
CA TYR A 201 -19.83 20.41 18.53
C TYR A 201 -18.54 19.95 17.87
N ALA A 202 -18.25 20.48 16.68
CA ALA A 202 -17.01 20.18 15.97
C ALA A 202 -15.85 20.83 16.71
N LYS A 203 -14.87 20.02 17.14
CA LYS A 203 -13.61 20.53 17.62
C LYS A 203 -12.66 20.67 16.44
N TRP A 204 -12.00 21.82 16.40
CA TRP A 204 -11.06 22.17 15.36
C TRP A 204 -9.70 22.40 15.99
N VAL A 205 -8.68 21.84 15.39
CA VAL A 205 -7.29 22.22 15.65
C VAL A 205 -6.88 23.12 14.50
N GLU A 206 -6.34 24.30 14.81
CA GLU A 206 -5.83 25.20 13.78
C GLU A 206 -4.75 24.45 13.00
N LYS A 207 -4.91 24.35 11.67
CA LYS A 207 -3.80 23.93 10.84
C LYS A 207 -2.71 24.94 11.14
N THR A 208 -1.56 24.48 11.59
CA THR A 208 -0.41 25.36 11.80
C THR A 208 0.11 25.78 10.42
N VAL A 209 -0.63 26.64 9.73
CA VAL A 209 -0.19 27.34 8.55
C VAL A 209 0.47 28.60 9.08
N ILE A 210 1.80 28.62 9.14
CA ILE A 210 2.53 29.87 9.33
C ILE A 210 2.31 30.68 8.04
N PRO A 211 1.57 31.80 8.06
CA PRO A 211 1.29 32.55 6.83
C PRO A 211 2.58 33.26 6.41
N GLY A 212 3.21 32.77 5.33
CA GLY A 212 4.49 33.25 4.83
C GLY A 212 5.72 32.40 5.21
N GLY A 213 5.53 31.18 5.72
CA GLY A 213 6.61 30.20 5.82
C GLY A 213 6.95 29.63 4.43
N ASN A 214 8.24 29.59 4.10
CA ASN A 214 8.77 28.72 3.05
C ASN A 214 8.25 27.29 3.33
N PRO A 215 7.93 26.45 2.32
CA PRO A 215 7.58 25.03 2.54
C PRO A 215 8.69 24.23 3.24
N TRP A 216 9.88 24.83 3.38
CA TRP A 216 11.06 24.30 4.04
C TRP A 216 11.07 24.56 5.56
N GLU A 217 10.35 23.77 6.35
CA GLU A 217 10.93 23.40 7.64
C GLU A 217 11.94 22.29 7.39
N LEU A 218 13.12 22.69 6.88
CA LEU A 218 14.27 21.79 6.79
C LEU A 218 14.45 21.12 8.14
N ASN A 219 14.68 19.81 8.13
CA ASN A 219 14.91 19.00 9.32
C ASN A 219 16.29 19.32 9.89
N ARG A 220 16.47 20.57 10.36
CA ARG A 220 17.70 21.10 10.94
C ARG A 220 17.83 20.48 12.32
N ALA A 221 18.29 19.23 12.37
CA ALA A 221 18.57 18.46 13.58
C ALA A 221 19.67 19.08 14.48
N GLY A 222 19.83 20.41 14.48
CA GLY A 222 20.89 21.16 15.15
C GLY A 222 22.27 20.93 14.55
N PHE A 223 22.36 20.36 13.35
CA PHE A 223 23.62 19.99 12.72
C PHE A 223 24.32 21.19 12.06
N ASP A 224 25.64 21.28 12.28
CA ASP A 224 26.53 22.23 11.61
C ASP A 224 27.68 21.46 10.96
N GLY A 225 27.62 21.35 9.64
CA GLY A 225 28.58 20.61 8.82
C GLY A 225 29.92 21.32 8.65
N GLN A 226 30.10 22.57 9.09
CA GLN A 226 31.36 23.32 8.95
C GLN A 226 31.95 23.27 7.52
N SER A 227 31.08 23.43 6.53
CA SER A 227 31.40 23.39 5.09
C SER A 227 32.00 22.05 4.63
N MET A 228 31.71 20.95 5.32
CA MET A 228 32.11 19.62 4.87
C MET A 228 31.37 19.23 3.59
N ASN A 229 32.00 18.38 2.78
CA ASN A 229 31.30 17.77 1.65
C ASN A 229 30.30 16.71 2.13
N TYR A 230 29.11 16.68 1.54
CA TYR A 230 28.15 15.58 1.60
C TYR A 230 28.11 14.94 0.22
N LEU A 231 28.80 13.81 0.05
CA LEU A 231 28.99 13.20 -1.26
C LEU A 231 27.93 12.13 -1.55
N ILE A 232 27.31 12.23 -2.72
CA ILE A 232 26.30 11.31 -3.23
C ILE A 232 26.86 10.61 -4.48
N LYS A 233 26.97 9.28 -4.45
CA LYS A 233 27.40 8.50 -5.62
C LYS A 233 26.23 8.26 -6.57
N VAL A 234 26.34 8.72 -7.80
CA VAL A 234 25.29 8.66 -8.83
C VAL A 234 25.87 8.31 -10.20
N LEU A 235 25.03 7.86 -11.14
CA LEU A 235 25.44 7.72 -12.55
C LEU A 235 24.20 7.68 -13.47
N PRO A 236 24.16 8.50 -14.54
CA PRO A 236 25.14 9.54 -14.89
C PRO A 236 24.98 10.80 -14.01
N VAL A 237 26.09 11.49 -13.69
CA VAL A 237 26.05 12.71 -12.84
C VAL A 237 25.11 13.79 -13.41
N ALA A 238 25.10 13.95 -14.73
CA ALA A 238 24.27 14.92 -15.45
C ALA A 238 22.75 14.74 -15.25
N GLU A 239 22.27 13.58 -14.78
CA GLU A 239 20.84 13.43 -14.46
C GLU A 239 20.48 13.98 -13.07
N PHE A 240 21.46 14.05 -12.16
CA PHE A 240 21.24 14.35 -10.74
C PHE A 240 21.75 15.73 -10.34
N ASP A 241 22.91 16.14 -10.83
CA ASP A 241 23.57 17.39 -10.45
C ASP A 241 23.05 18.58 -11.27
N PRO A 242 22.24 19.47 -10.69
CA PRO A 242 21.67 20.59 -11.43
C PRO A 242 22.72 21.65 -11.81
N TYR A 243 23.94 21.59 -11.27
CA TYR A 243 25.07 22.45 -11.65
C TYR A 243 25.97 21.83 -12.73
N ASP A 244 25.74 20.57 -13.13
CA ASP A 244 26.48 19.95 -14.24
C ASP A 244 26.18 20.68 -15.56
N ALA A 245 27.23 20.95 -16.35
CA ALA A 245 27.10 21.67 -17.62
C ALA A 245 26.26 20.92 -18.67
N GLY A 246 26.15 19.60 -18.54
CA GLY A 246 25.35 18.72 -19.37
C GLY A 246 24.04 18.28 -18.73
N TYR A 247 23.55 18.98 -17.69
CA TYR A 247 22.35 18.57 -16.95
C TYR A 247 21.17 18.19 -17.85
N THR A 248 20.63 16.99 -17.66
CA THR A 248 19.54 16.42 -18.47
C THR A 248 18.20 16.34 -17.73
N GLY A 249 18.20 16.60 -16.42
CA GLY A 249 16.98 16.60 -15.62
C GLY A 249 16.10 17.83 -15.86
N THR A 250 14.90 17.81 -15.27
CA THR A 250 13.95 18.93 -15.32
C THR A 250 14.15 19.91 -14.15
N LYS A 251 13.59 21.12 -14.28
CA LYS A 251 13.55 22.14 -13.21
C LYS A 251 14.94 22.57 -12.70
N GLN A 252 15.92 22.71 -13.59
CA GLN A 252 17.33 22.98 -13.24
C GLN A 252 17.50 24.17 -12.29
N ALA A 253 16.95 25.34 -12.62
CA ALA A 253 17.11 26.55 -11.80
C ALA A 253 16.51 26.41 -10.39
N LEU A 254 15.38 25.72 -10.28
CA LEU A 254 14.74 25.45 -8.98
C LEU A 254 15.56 24.48 -8.15
N LYS A 255 16.09 23.41 -8.77
CA LYS A 255 16.97 22.46 -8.11
C LYS A 255 18.27 23.11 -7.62
N GLN A 256 18.83 24.05 -8.40
CA GLN A 256 20.00 24.82 -7.98
C GLN A 256 19.70 25.67 -6.74
N ALA A 257 18.58 26.42 -6.76
CA ALA A 257 18.16 27.24 -5.62
C ALA A 257 17.87 26.38 -4.38
N HIS A 258 17.16 25.27 -4.58
CA HIS A 258 16.82 24.33 -3.52
C HIS A 258 18.05 23.69 -2.88
N GLN A 259 18.99 23.21 -3.71
CA GLN A 259 20.25 22.67 -3.23
C GLN A 259 21.02 23.71 -2.39
N ALA A 260 21.04 24.97 -2.82
CA ALA A 260 21.71 26.05 -2.06
C ALA A 260 21.05 26.28 -0.69
N ASP A 261 19.71 26.25 -0.61
CA ASP A 261 18.98 26.38 0.66
C ASP A 261 19.31 25.23 1.63
N VAL A 262 19.45 24.00 1.12
CA VAL A 262 19.87 22.83 1.92
C VAL A 262 21.33 22.97 2.36
N GLU A 263 22.24 23.35 1.47
CA GLU A 263 23.66 23.56 1.78
C GLU A 263 23.84 24.62 2.88
N ASP A 264 23.13 25.74 2.79
CA ASP A 264 23.16 26.82 3.77
C ASP A 264 22.59 26.38 5.13
N ALA A 265 21.50 25.60 5.14
CA ALA A 265 20.85 25.18 6.37
C ALA A 265 21.64 24.18 7.20
N TYR A 266 22.40 23.30 6.53
CA TYR A 266 23.26 22.30 7.18
C TYR A 266 24.73 22.72 7.24
N ASN A 267 25.12 23.85 6.63
CA ASN A 267 26.50 24.30 6.44
C ASN A 267 27.38 23.19 5.83
N ILE A 268 26.98 22.69 4.66
CA ILE A 268 27.65 21.62 3.91
C ILE A 268 27.83 22.01 2.43
N ASN A 269 28.58 21.22 1.67
CA ASN A 269 28.62 21.27 0.20
C ASN A 269 28.11 19.94 -0.35
N ILE A 270 27.02 19.94 -1.12
CA ILE A 270 26.49 18.73 -1.74
C ILE A 270 27.31 18.43 -2.99
N VAL A 271 27.81 17.19 -3.09
CA VAL A 271 28.69 16.78 -4.18
C VAL A 271 28.17 15.51 -4.81
N TYR A 272 27.63 15.61 -6.02
CA TYR A 272 27.36 14.45 -6.85
C TYR A 272 28.65 13.97 -7.49
N SER A 273 28.90 12.66 -7.47
CA SER A 273 30.05 12.11 -8.18
C SER A 273 29.75 10.77 -8.82
N ALA A 274 30.38 10.54 -9.97
CA ALA A 274 30.33 9.28 -10.66
C ALA A 274 30.96 8.15 -9.82
N TRP A 275 30.57 6.92 -10.14
CA TRP A 275 31.27 5.73 -9.69
C TRP A 275 32.69 5.67 -10.29
N ASP A 276 33.64 5.15 -9.52
CA ASP A 276 35.03 5.01 -9.97
C ASP A 276 35.10 4.00 -11.14
N ASN A 277 36.12 4.09 -12.00
CA ASN A 277 36.22 3.27 -13.23
C ASN A 277 36.27 1.76 -12.95
N ASP A 278 36.74 1.38 -11.77
CA ASP A 278 36.77 0.01 -11.24
C ASP A 278 35.44 -0.43 -10.63
N ALA A 279 34.45 0.45 -10.55
CA ALA A 279 33.10 0.19 -10.05
C ALA A 279 32.07 0.11 -11.20
N GLN A 280 32.31 -0.78 -12.16
CA GLN A 280 31.38 -1.04 -13.27
C GLN A 280 30.03 -1.57 -12.75
N TRP A 281 28.94 -1.18 -13.40
CA TRP A 281 27.58 -1.59 -13.03
C TRP A 281 27.45 -3.12 -12.88
N GLY A 282 26.63 -3.57 -11.93
CA GLY A 282 26.42 -4.99 -11.63
C GLY A 282 27.32 -5.50 -10.49
N PRO A 283 27.79 -6.77 -10.53
CA PRO A 283 28.54 -7.38 -9.42
C PRO A 283 29.77 -6.59 -8.98
N THR A 284 30.47 -6.01 -9.95
CA THR A 284 31.69 -5.22 -9.70
C THR A 284 31.42 -4.00 -8.82
N ARG A 285 30.32 -3.27 -9.07
CA ARG A 285 29.93 -2.12 -8.26
C ARG A 285 29.47 -2.51 -6.86
N VAL A 286 28.72 -3.61 -6.73
CA VAL A 286 28.32 -4.14 -5.42
C VAL A 286 29.55 -4.47 -4.57
N GLU A 287 30.55 -5.13 -5.15
CA GLU A 287 31.80 -5.46 -4.47
C GLU A 287 32.63 -4.22 -4.14
N PHE A 288 32.66 -3.22 -5.03
CA PHE A 288 33.31 -1.94 -4.78
C PHE A 288 32.70 -1.21 -3.56
N ILE A 289 31.37 -1.15 -3.47
CA ILE A 289 30.67 -0.53 -2.33
C ILE A 289 31.06 -1.24 -1.04
N LYS A 290 30.99 -2.58 -1.02
CA LYS A 290 31.35 -3.38 0.16
C LYS A 290 32.78 -3.11 0.62
N ASN A 291 33.74 -3.17 -0.30
CA ASN A 291 35.15 -2.96 0.05
C ASN A 291 35.43 -1.54 0.51
N SER A 292 34.80 -0.54 -0.12
CA SER A 292 34.93 0.87 0.26
C SER A 292 34.29 1.21 1.61
N PHE A 293 33.28 0.44 2.01
CA PHE A 293 32.69 0.51 3.33
C PHE A 293 33.60 -0.14 4.38
N ILE A 294 34.07 -1.38 4.11
CA ILE A 294 34.95 -2.14 5.01
C ILE A 294 36.26 -1.41 5.32
N ASP A 295 36.88 -0.75 4.34
CA ASP A 295 38.14 0.00 4.53
C ASP A 295 37.94 1.47 4.96
N SER A 296 36.68 1.85 5.19
CA SER A 296 36.22 3.20 5.55
C SER A 296 36.59 4.28 4.52
N SER A 297 36.88 3.91 3.26
CA SER A 297 37.16 4.84 2.15
C SER A 297 35.99 5.79 1.92
N PHE A 298 34.75 5.28 1.96
CA PHE A 298 33.55 6.12 1.83
C PHE A 298 33.43 7.14 2.97
N GLN A 299 33.66 6.74 4.22
CA GLN A 299 33.65 7.66 5.36
C GLN A 299 34.72 8.75 5.22
N LYS A 300 35.95 8.38 4.85
CA LYS A 300 37.08 9.34 4.66
C LYS A 300 36.85 10.32 3.51
N LYS A 301 36.02 9.95 2.54
CA LYS A 301 35.63 10.77 1.38
C LYS A 301 34.27 11.43 1.56
N ASN A 302 33.65 11.30 2.73
CA ASN A 302 32.33 11.83 3.07
C ASN A 302 31.20 11.35 2.13
N VAL A 303 31.25 10.09 1.70
CA VAL A 303 30.18 9.47 0.90
C VAL A 303 29.07 9.01 1.84
N TYR A 304 27.93 9.68 1.85
CA TYR A 304 26.82 9.37 2.77
C TYR A 304 25.65 8.67 2.09
N ALA A 305 25.42 8.97 0.81
CA ALA A 305 24.35 8.39 0.04
C ALA A 305 24.88 7.78 -1.27
N VAL A 306 24.22 6.73 -1.73
CA VAL A 306 24.49 6.07 -2.99
C VAL A 306 23.19 5.87 -3.75
N ASN A 307 23.18 6.16 -5.05
CA ASN A 307 22.10 5.79 -5.95
C ASN A 307 22.40 4.40 -6.56
N ILE A 308 21.54 3.43 -6.26
CA ILE A 308 21.70 2.02 -6.60
C ILE A 308 20.36 1.44 -7.07
N THR A 309 20.38 0.28 -7.74
CA THR A 309 19.13 -0.47 -7.94
C THR A 309 18.75 -1.19 -6.64
N SER A 310 17.45 -1.21 -6.34
CA SER A 310 16.89 -1.88 -5.17
C SER A 310 17.26 -3.36 -5.10
N GLN A 311 17.56 -3.98 -6.25
CA GLN A 311 17.99 -5.37 -6.33
C GLN A 311 19.35 -5.64 -5.65
N TRP A 312 20.18 -4.62 -5.43
CA TRP A 312 21.48 -4.75 -4.76
C TRP A 312 21.39 -4.63 -3.25
N ILE A 313 20.33 -4.00 -2.73
CA ILE A 313 20.12 -3.76 -1.30
C ILE A 313 20.34 -5.03 -0.48
N PRO A 314 19.77 -6.20 -0.81
CA PRO A 314 19.91 -7.39 0.03
C PRO A 314 21.36 -7.86 0.20
N THR A 315 22.17 -7.73 -0.85
CA THR A 315 23.60 -8.08 -0.79
C THR A 315 24.39 -7.08 0.06
N LEU A 316 24.05 -5.80 -0.03
CA LEU A 316 24.72 -4.72 0.71
C LEU A 316 24.30 -4.70 2.18
N VAL A 317 23.04 -4.98 2.50
CA VAL A 317 22.52 -5.15 3.87
C VAL A 317 23.20 -6.32 4.58
N LYS A 318 23.37 -7.45 3.88
CA LYS A 318 24.11 -8.61 4.43
C LYS A 318 25.57 -8.27 4.77
N ALA A 319 26.15 -7.31 4.06
CA ALA A 319 27.49 -6.80 4.32
C ALA A 319 27.50 -5.59 5.28
N ASP A 320 26.36 -5.30 5.92
CA ASP A 320 26.16 -4.19 6.86
C ASP A 320 26.48 -2.81 6.27
N CYS A 321 26.43 -2.67 4.95
CA CYS A 321 26.83 -1.45 4.25
C CYS A 321 25.76 -0.37 4.28
N LEU A 322 24.48 -0.74 4.34
CA LEU A 322 23.35 0.19 4.21
C LEU A 322 22.62 0.36 5.53
N ALA A 323 22.23 1.59 5.83
CA ALA A 323 21.50 1.89 7.05
C ALA A 323 20.02 1.53 6.95
N GLU A 324 19.46 1.00 8.03
CA GLU A 324 18.03 0.78 8.17
C GLU A 324 17.32 2.12 8.33
N LEU A 325 16.35 2.40 7.45
CA LEU A 325 15.59 3.64 7.43
C LEU A 325 14.24 3.50 8.12
N TYR A 326 13.61 2.34 8.00
CA TYR A 326 12.28 2.10 8.56
C TYR A 326 12.00 0.61 8.75
N ASN A 327 11.24 0.27 9.78
CA ASN A 327 10.74 -1.08 10.02
C ASN A 327 9.23 -1.05 10.12
N TYR A 328 8.54 -1.51 9.08
CA TYR A 328 7.08 -1.47 9.03
C TYR A 328 6.39 -2.52 9.90
N GLU A 329 7.12 -3.48 10.48
CA GLU A 329 6.54 -4.41 11.46
C GLU A 329 6.46 -3.78 12.85
N LEU A 330 7.40 -2.89 13.17
CA LEU A 330 7.50 -2.21 14.46
C LEU A 330 7.05 -0.75 14.40
N GLU A 331 6.80 -0.23 13.20
CA GLU A 331 6.46 1.18 12.94
C GLU A 331 7.51 2.13 13.55
N GLU A 332 8.79 1.75 13.44
CA GLU A 332 9.91 2.47 14.04
C GLU A 332 11.03 2.73 13.01
N GLY A 333 11.94 3.65 13.34
CA GLY A 333 13.11 3.98 12.54
C GLY A 333 13.09 5.43 12.08
N ILE A 334 14.06 5.79 11.24
CA ILE A 334 14.26 7.16 10.78
C ILE A 334 13.00 7.72 10.10
N PHE A 335 12.29 6.93 9.28
CA PHE A 335 11.05 7.42 8.66
C PHE A 335 10.00 7.82 9.71
N ALA A 336 9.79 7.00 10.75
CA ALA A 336 8.86 7.29 11.83
C ALA A 336 9.33 8.48 12.70
N ASP A 337 10.63 8.60 12.94
CA ASP A 337 11.21 9.71 13.72
C ASP A 337 10.97 11.09 13.08
N TYR A 338 10.79 11.13 11.75
CA TYR A 338 10.58 12.35 10.96
C TYR A 338 9.22 12.42 10.27
N ASP A 339 8.25 11.58 10.66
CA ASP A 339 6.90 11.53 10.09
C ASP A 339 6.90 11.42 8.55
N TYR A 340 7.87 10.67 8.01
CA TYR A 340 8.02 10.46 6.58
C TYR A 340 7.31 9.20 6.13
N GLU A 341 6.48 9.33 5.09
CA GLU A 341 5.81 8.21 4.44
C GLU A 341 6.34 8.00 3.01
N GLN A 342 6.63 6.74 2.70
CA GLN A 342 7.00 6.29 1.36
C GLN A 342 5.95 5.29 0.88
N ASP A 343 5.67 5.30 -0.43
CA ASP A 343 4.80 4.33 -1.10
C ASP A 343 5.10 2.89 -0.66
N SER A 344 4.05 2.13 -0.36
CA SER A 344 4.15 0.79 0.21
C SER A 344 4.81 -0.21 -0.75
N THR A 345 4.53 -0.13 -2.05
CA THR A 345 5.15 -0.97 -3.08
C THR A 345 6.62 -0.60 -3.27
N ILE A 346 6.98 0.69 -3.15
CA ILE A 346 8.38 1.10 -3.07
C ILE A 346 9.02 0.49 -1.82
N ASN A 347 8.41 0.62 -0.63
CA ASN A 347 8.92 0.05 0.61
C ASN A 347 9.21 -1.45 0.47
N GLU A 348 8.33 -2.22 -0.15
CA GLU A 348 8.56 -3.64 -0.41
C GLU A 348 9.80 -3.87 -1.30
N SER A 349 9.99 -3.04 -2.32
CA SER A 349 11.10 -3.18 -3.28
C SER A 349 12.48 -2.88 -2.70
N VAL A 350 12.54 -2.01 -1.71
CA VAL A 350 13.78 -1.57 -1.06
C VAL A 350 13.95 -2.14 0.35
N ALA A 351 13.12 -3.14 0.71
CA ALA A 351 13.18 -3.78 2.01
C ALA A 351 13.90 -5.13 1.99
N VAL A 352 14.54 -5.45 3.11
CA VAL A 352 15.01 -6.80 3.44
C VAL A 352 14.32 -7.20 4.73
N ARG A 353 13.53 -8.28 4.68
CA ARG A 353 12.81 -8.81 5.85
C ARG A 353 12.07 -7.70 6.63
N ARG A 354 11.25 -6.95 5.90
CA ARG A 354 10.43 -5.85 6.42
C ARG A 354 11.12 -4.57 6.89
N LYS A 355 12.43 -4.47 6.67
CA LYS A 355 13.22 -3.29 7.00
C LYS A 355 13.61 -2.59 5.71
N VAL A 356 13.26 -1.33 5.58
CA VAL A 356 13.51 -0.47 4.42
C VAL A 356 14.95 0.07 4.50
N TYR A 357 15.68 -0.03 3.39
CA TYR A 357 17.06 0.45 3.26
C TYR A 357 17.25 1.41 2.07
N GLY A 358 16.16 1.69 1.35
CA GLY A 358 16.15 2.60 0.21
C GLY A 358 15.11 3.70 0.39
N TYR A 359 15.39 4.81 -0.25
CA TYR A 359 14.60 6.02 -0.27
C TYR A 359 14.37 6.40 -1.74
N GLN A 360 13.10 6.53 -2.11
CA GLN A 360 12.66 6.93 -3.43
C GLN A 360 11.38 7.77 -3.28
N THR A 361 11.32 8.90 -3.97
CA THR A 361 10.14 9.77 -4.00
C THR A 361 9.16 9.34 -5.08
N GLY A 362 7.89 9.73 -4.91
CA GLY A 362 6.79 9.38 -5.81
C GLY A 362 6.23 7.98 -5.57
N SER A 363 5.39 7.53 -6.51
CA SER A 363 4.67 6.26 -6.43
C SER A 363 5.36 5.17 -7.25
N ALA A 364 5.19 3.90 -6.85
CA ALA A 364 5.60 2.77 -7.67
C ALA A 364 4.79 2.79 -8.98
N ARG A 365 5.44 2.42 -10.09
CA ARG A 365 4.79 2.27 -11.41
C ARG A 365 5.01 0.84 -11.90
N PRO A 366 4.00 0.17 -12.47
CA PRO A 366 4.13 -1.19 -12.99
C PRO A 366 5.26 -1.27 -14.02
N ASP A 367 6.09 -2.32 -14.05
CA ASP A 367 7.28 -2.29 -14.90
C ASP A 367 7.14 -3.16 -16.17
N TYR A 368 6.59 -4.38 -16.09
CA TYR A 368 6.55 -5.29 -17.24
C TYR A 368 5.26 -5.23 -18.07
N PHE A 369 5.41 -4.93 -19.37
CA PHE A 369 4.34 -4.95 -20.37
C PHE A 369 4.71 -5.75 -21.62
N LEU A 370 3.70 -6.07 -22.43
CA LEU A 370 3.87 -6.56 -23.80
C LEU A 370 3.76 -5.37 -24.76
N TYR A 371 4.84 -5.11 -25.48
CA TYR A 371 4.89 -4.15 -26.57
C TYR A 371 4.66 -4.87 -27.88
N TYR A 372 4.00 -4.21 -28.83
CA TYR A 372 3.64 -4.84 -30.10
C TYR A 372 3.79 -3.95 -31.32
N ASN A 373 4.03 -4.58 -32.47
CA ASN A 373 4.11 -3.91 -33.76
C ASN A 373 2.70 -3.63 -34.33
N ALA A 374 2.12 -2.51 -33.91
CA ALA A 374 0.76 -2.11 -34.29
C ALA A 374 0.60 -1.95 -35.81
N THR A 375 1.63 -1.42 -36.48
CA THR A 375 1.63 -1.25 -37.94
C THR A 375 1.47 -2.59 -38.65
N LYS A 376 2.25 -3.60 -38.24
CA LYS A 376 2.21 -4.91 -38.88
C LYS A 376 0.92 -5.66 -38.57
N ILE A 377 0.45 -5.60 -37.32
CA ILE A 377 -0.84 -6.19 -36.89
C ILE A 377 -1.99 -5.66 -37.76
N ALA A 378 -2.06 -4.34 -37.97
CA ALA A 378 -3.05 -3.73 -38.85
C ALA A 378 -2.91 -4.22 -40.30
N ASN A 379 -1.69 -4.27 -40.84
CA ASN A 379 -1.42 -4.71 -42.21
C ASN A 379 -1.82 -6.17 -42.49
N ILE A 380 -1.72 -7.05 -41.49
CA ILE A 380 -2.17 -8.45 -41.59
C ILE A 380 -3.65 -8.62 -41.18
N GLY A 381 -4.37 -7.53 -40.90
CA GLY A 381 -5.79 -7.54 -40.54
C GLY A 381 -6.06 -8.37 -39.29
N MET A 382 -5.27 -8.16 -38.25
CA MET A 382 -5.47 -8.73 -36.91
C MET A 382 -6.04 -7.67 -35.98
N ASP A 383 -6.80 -8.12 -34.96
CA ASP A 383 -7.30 -7.23 -33.91
C ASP A 383 -6.14 -6.65 -33.10
N ASP A 384 -6.26 -5.38 -32.72
CA ASP A 384 -5.27 -4.67 -31.91
C ASP A 384 -5.33 -5.14 -30.44
N PRO A 385 -4.19 -5.55 -29.83
CA PRO A 385 -4.17 -6.01 -28.45
C PRO A 385 -4.68 -5.02 -27.39
N ALA A 386 -4.38 -3.72 -27.51
CA ALA A 386 -4.88 -2.72 -26.56
C ALA A 386 -6.39 -2.54 -26.70
N GLU A 387 -6.92 -2.59 -27.92
CA GLU A 387 -8.36 -2.56 -28.13
C GLU A 387 -9.05 -3.82 -27.58
N MET A 388 -8.42 -5.00 -27.69
CA MET A 388 -8.91 -6.23 -27.06
C MET A 388 -8.90 -6.12 -25.52
N TRP A 389 -7.89 -5.47 -24.93
CA TRP A 389 -7.82 -5.20 -23.49
C TRP A 389 -9.02 -4.37 -23.01
N PHE A 390 -9.30 -3.25 -23.67
CA PHE A 390 -10.44 -2.40 -23.31
C PHE A 390 -11.80 -3.07 -23.54
N ARG A 391 -11.90 -4.05 -24.44
CA ARG A 391 -13.10 -4.89 -24.60
C ARG A 391 -13.24 -5.99 -23.54
N GLY A 392 -12.26 -6.15 -22.63
CA GLY A 392 -12.23 -7.27 -21.68
C GLY A 392 -11.95 -8.62 -22.34
N GLU A 393 -11.35 -8.62 -23.54
CA GLU A 393 -11.13 -9.83 -24.35
C GLU A 393 -9.70 -10.36 -24.27
N TRP A 394 -8.77 -9.64 -23.61
CA TRP A 394 -7.36 -9.99 -23.55
C TRP A 394 -7.03 -11.06 -22.49
N THR A 395 -7.70 -12.21 -22.59
CA THR A 395 -7.46 -13.38 -21.75
C THR A 395 -6.47 -14.34 -22.41
N TRP A 396 -5.95 -15.31 -21.66
CA TRP A 396 -4.99 -16.28 -22.18
C TRP A 396 -5.52 -17.07 -23.37
N SER A 397 -6.76 -17.57 -23.31
CA SER A 397 -7.34 -18.35 -24.42
C SER A 397 -7.45 -17.52 -25.71
N ASN A 398 -7.80 -16.23 -25.59
CA ASN A 398 -7.86 -15.34 -26.73
C ASN A 398 -6.47 -14.95 -27.24
N PHE A 399 -5.50 -14.75 -26.34
CA PHE A 399 -4.10 -14.55 -26.71
C PHE A 399 -3.51 -15.75 -27.47
N ASP A 400 -3.75 -16.98 -27.01
CA ASP A 400 -3.29 -18.20 -27.72
C ASP A 400 -3.86 -18.26 -29.13
N LYS A 401 -5.17 -18.02 -29.26
CA LYS A 401 -5.82 -17.95 -30.56
C LYS A 401 -5.22 -16.84 -31.44
N TRP A 402 -5.02 -15.66 -30.88
CA TRP A 402 -4.46 -14.50 -31.58
C TRP A 402 -3.04 -14.80 -32.09
N VAL A 403 -2.17 -15.39 -31.26
CA VAL A 403 -0.79 -15.76 -31.63
C VAL A 403 -0.78 -16.76 -32.78
N ARG A 404 -1.62 -17.80 -32.71
CA ARG A 404 -1.73 -18.84 -33.74
C ARG A 404 -2.23 -18.28 -35.07
N ASP A 405 -3.29 -17.46 -35.02
CA ASP A 405 -3.84 -16.80 -36.21
C ASP A 405 -2.84 -15.81 -36.81
N ALA A 406 -2.13 -15.07 -35.98
CA ALA A 406 -1.10 -14.13 -36.41
C ALA A 406 0.04 -14.86 -37.12
N GLN A 407 0.56 -15.95 -36.56
CA GLN A 407 1.67 -16.69 -37.17
C GLN A 407 1.31 -17.25 -38.56
N ILE A 408 0.07 -17.70 -38.78
CA ILE A 408 -0.41 -18.16 -40.10
C ILE A 408 -0.29 -17.05 -41.17
N LYS A 409 -0.44 -15.79 -40.76
CA LYS A 409 -0.39 -14.63 -41.63
C LYS A 409 1.02 -14.06 -41.82
N LEU A 410 1.99 -14.51 -41.03
CA LEU A 410 3.38 -14.05 -41.08
C LEU A 410 4.21 -14.79 -42.15
N GLY A 411 5.22 -14.10 -42.67
CA GLY A 411 6.14 -14.63 -43.67
C GLY A 411 7.21 -15.58 -43.10
N SER A 412 7.99 -16.19 -43.99
CA SER A 412 9.12 -17.01 -43.57
C SER A 412 10.18 -16.16 -42.84
N GLY A 413 10.60 -16.59 -41.66
CA GLY A 413 11.57 -15.87 -40.83
C GLY A 413 10.97 -14.74 -39.99
N GLU A 414 9.63 -14.70 -39.88
CA GLU A 414 8.87 -13.80 -39.02
C GLU A 414 8.15 -14.59 -37.92
N PHE A 415 8.00 -13.99 -36.74
CA PHE A 415 7.51 -14.69 -35.55
C PHE A 415 6.43 -13.88 -34.84
N ALA A 416 5.41 -14.54 -34.30
CA ALA A 416 4.40 -13.86 -33.51
C ALA A 416 5.00 -13.33 -32.19
N ILE A 417 5.92 -14.07 -31.57
CA ILE A 417 6.48 -13.77 -30.25
C ILE A 417 8.00 -13.61 -30.32
N ASP A 418 8.51 -12.60 -29.62
CA ASP A 418 9.93 -12.26 -29.49
C ASP A 418 10.16 -11.69 -28.09
N CYS A 419 9.90 -12.50 -27.07
CA CYS A 419 9.98 -12.09 -25.68
C CYS A 419 11.13 -12.80 -24.96
N GLY A 420 11.76 -12.08 -24.02
CA GLY A 420 12.67 -12.66 -23.04
C GLY A 420 11.89 -13.65 -22.16
N TYR A 421 12.46 -14.83 -21.94
CA TYR A 421 11.72 -15.91 -21.29
C TYR A 421 11.45 -15.63 -19.81
N ALA A 422 12.40 -15.03 -19.10
CA ALA A 422 12.25 -14.75 -17.68
C ALA A 422 11.25 -13.60 -17.46
N GLU A 423 11.41 -12.53 -18.22
CA GLU A 423 10.55 -11.35 -18.22
C GLU A 423 9.11 -11.74 -18.56
N PHE A 424 8.93 -12.59 -19.58
CA PHE A 424 7.60 -13.07 -19.93
C PHE A 424 6.97 -13.86 -18.78
N ILE A 425 7.71 -14.74 -18.11
CA ILE A 425 7.20 -15.50 -16.96
C ILE A 425 6.88 -14.55 -15.79
N ILE A 426 7.74 -13.56 -15.53
CA ILE A 426 7.57 -12.57 -14.46
C ILE A 426 6.34 -11.72 -14.67
N GLY A 427 6.05 -11.28 -15.90
CA GLY A 427 4.85 -10.52 -16.19
C GLY A 427 3.57 -11.38 -16.33
N ALA A 428 3.69 -12.58 -16.89
CA ALA A 428 2.53 -13.44 -17.17
C ALA A 428 1.97 -14.16 -15.93
N ALA A 429 2.83 -14.52 -14.96
CA ALA A 429 2.36 -15.19 -13.75
C ALA A 429 1.41 -14.31 -12.92
N PRO A 430 1.75 -13.03 -12.63
CA PRO A 430 0.91 -12.14 -11.83
C PRO A 430 -0.35 -11.68 -12.56
N ALA A 431 -0.28 -11.54 -13.89
CA ALA A 431 -1.46 -11.29 -14.71
C ALA A 431 -2.50 -12.44 -14.64
N GLN A 432 -2.08 -13.63 -14.23
CA GLN A 432 -2.94 -14.79 -13.97
C GLN A 432 -3.18 -15.04 -12.47
N GLY A 433 -2.94 -14.05 -11.60
CA GLY A 433 -3.13 -14.15 -10.16
C GLY A 433 -2.11 -15.06 -9.44
N ALA A 434 -0.96 -15.34 -10.08
CA ALA A 434 0.12 -16.13 -9.50
C ALA A 434 1.30 -15.25 -9.08
N GLN A 435 2.12 -15.72 -8.15
CA GLN A 435 3.39 -15.09 -7.83
C GLN A 435 4.51 -16.09 -8.02
N LEU A 436 5.69 -15.62 -8.42
CA LEU A 436 6.86 -16.48 -8.48
C LEU A 436 7.46 -16.67 -7.09
N ILE A 437 7.55 -15.58 -6.32
CA ILE A 437 7.91 -15.57 -4.90
C ILE A 437 6.98 -14.62 -4.16
N ASN A 438 6.51 -15.03 -2.98
CA ASN A 438 5.82 -14.10 -2.10
C ASN A 438 6.85 -13.28 -1.30
N ALA A 439 7.05 -12.01 -1.67
CA ALA A 439 8.06 -11.13 -1.08
C ALA A 439 7.92 -10.97 0.43
N SER A 440 6.68 -10.83 0.93
CA SER A 440 6.39 -10.64 2.36
C SER A 440 6.70 -11.87 3.23
N ARG A 441 6.62 -13.09 2.67
CA ARG A 441 6.81 -14.35 3.42
C ARG A 441 8.08 -15.09 3.03
N GLY A 442 8.76 -14.71 1.95
CA GLY A 442 9.88 -15.45 1.39
C GLY A 442 9.49 -16.83 0.83
N ASN A 443 8.22 -17.03 0.46
CA ASN A 443 7.79 -18.33 -0.05
C ASN A 443 8.09 -18.45 -1.55
N ILE A 444 8.84 -19.48 -1.92
CA ILE A 444 9.11 -19.84 -3.32
C ILE A 444 7.90 -20.56 -3.92
N MET A 445 7.35 -20.04 -5.01
CA MET A 445 6.12 -20.52 -5.64
C MET A 445 6.30 -20.93 -7.11
N PHE A 446 7.47 -20.77 -7.71
CA PHE A 446 7.68 -21.01 -9.14
C PHE A 446 7.38 -22.45 -9.61
N THR A 447 7.37 -23.47 -8.73
CA THR A 447 7.02 -24.86 -9.12
C THR A 447 5.51 -25.15 -9.07
N LYS A 448 4.70 -24.16 -8.69
CA LYS A 448 3.23 -24.29 -8.68
C LYS A 448 2.69 -24.39 -10.10
N SER A 449 1.59 -25.11 -10.27
CA SER A 449 0.91 -25.27 -11.56
C SER A 449 0.54 -23.94 -12.20
N SER A 450 0.19 -22.93 -11.39
CA SER A 450 -0.10 -21.58 -11.86
C SER A 450 1.08 -20.92 -12.58
N VAL A 451 2.32 -21.30 -12.27
CA VAL A 451 3.53 -20.85 -12.98
C VAL A 451 3.94 -21.84 -14.06
N THR A 452 3.99 -23.14 -13.75
CA THR A 452 4.48 -24.14 -14.73
C THR A 452 3.61 -24.25 -15.97
N ASN A 453 2.29 -24.04 -15.85
CA ASN A 453 1.38 -24.03 -16.99
C ASN A 453 1.75 -22.93 -18.00
N ILE A 454 2.19 -21.76 -17.52
CA ILE A 454 2.64 -20.65 -18.37
C ILE A 454 3.87 -21.07 -19.17
N VAL A 455 4.83 -21.71 -18.49
CA VAL A 455 6.04 -22.23 -19.13
C VAL A 455 5.69 -23.33 -20.16
N ASP A 456 4.74 -24.21 -19.86
CA ASP A 456 4.27 -25.22 -20.82
C ASP A 456 3.66 -24.59 -22.08
N LYS A 457 2.85 -23.54 -21.93
CA LYS A 457 2.29 -22.78 -23.05
C LYS A 457 3.39 -22.11 -23.88
N MET A 458 4.37 -21.47 -23.24
CA MET A 458 5.54 -20.91 -23.92
C MET A 458 6.35 -21.98 -24.68
N LYS A 459 6.57 -23.15 -24.07
CA LYS A 459 7.25 -24.29 -24.73
C LYS A 459 6.48 -24.78 -25.95
N ALA A 460 5.16 -24.74 -25.93
CA ALA A 460 4.34 -25.05 -27.09
C ALA A 460 4.64 -24.08 -28.25
N TYR A 461 4.56 -22.76 -28.01
CA TYR A 461 4.90 -21.76 -29.02
C TYR A 461 6.33 -21.90 -29.55
N TYR A 462 7.28 -22.18 -28.66
CA TYR A 462 8.66 -22.45 -29.03
C TYR A 462 8.78 -23.65 -29.98
N LYS A 463 8.16 -24.79 -29.64
CA LYS A 463 8.18 -26.02 -30.46
C LYS A 463 7.45 -25.86 -31.79
N GLU A 464 6.41 -25.04 -31.82
CA GLU A 464 5.63 -24.73 -33.01
C GLU A 464 6.31 -23.70 -33.93
N GLY A 465 7.41 -23.08 -33.47
CA GLY A 465 8.19 -22.12 -34.24
C GLY A 465 7.55 -20.73 -34.28
N PHE A 466 6.75 -20.38 -33.27
CA PHE A 466 6.07 -19.08 -33.17
C PHE A 466 6.88 -18.04 -32.39
N TRP A 467 7.99 -18.49 -31.77
CA TRP A 467 8.86 -17.70 -30.91
C TRP A 467 10.23 -17.51 -31.58
N ASP A 468 10.72 -16.28 -31.61
CA ASP A 468 12.07 -16.01 -32.09
C ASP A 468 13.12 -16.47 -31.06
N THR A 469 13.91 -17.46 -31.45
CA THR A 469 14.90 -18.10 -30.58
C THR A 469 16.23 -17.35 -30.51
N LYS A 470 16.38 -16.26 -31.27
CA LYS A 470 17.62 -15.48 -31.36
C LYS A 470 17.71 -14.31 -30.37
N HIS A 471 16.69 -14.16 -29.52
CA HIS A 471 16.62 -13.07 -28.54
C HIS A 471 17.71 -13.23 -27.46
N GLY A 472 18.50 -12.16 -27.26
CA GLY A 472 19.40 -12.03 -26.13
C GLY A 472 18.70 -11.47 -24.89
N VAL A 473 19.11 -11.94 -23.71
CA VAL A 473 18.45 -11.71 -22.41
C VAL A 473 18.55 -10.29 -21.82
N GLN A 474 19.13 -9.32 -22.53
CA GLN A 474 19.36 -7.95 -22.02
C GLN A 474 18.87 -6.85 -22.96
N ASP A 475 18.41 -7.20 -24.16
CA ASP A 475 18.24 -6.24 -25.24
C ASP A 475 16.85 -6.34 -25.86
N VAL A 476 16.39 -5.22 -26.42
CA VAL A 476 15.29 -5.26 -27.38
C VAL A 476 15.78 -6.05 -28.60
N SER A 477 15.04 -7.09 -28.96
CA SER A 477 15.41 -7.99 -30.04
C SER A 477 15.63 -7.24 -31.36
N THR A 478 16.70 -7.63 -32.06
CA THR A 478 17.01 -7.10 -33.39
C THR A 478 15.92 -7.40 -34.41
N ASN A 479 15.20 -8.54 -34.28
CA ASN A 479 14.11 -8.88 -35.18
C ASN A 479 12.84 -8.08 -34.86
N PHE A 480 12.55 -7.83 -33.59
CA PHE A 480 11.50 -6.88 -33.21
C PHE A 480 11.78 -5.49 -33.78
N LYS A 481 12.97 -4.91 -33.56
CA LYS A 481 13.34 -3.61 -34.14
C LYS A 481 13.23 -3.57 -35.67
N ALA A 482 13.55 -4.68 -36.33
CA ALA A 482 13.44 -4.83 -37.77
C ALA A 482 12.00 -5.08 -38.27
N GLY A 483 11.00 -5.11 -37.39
CA GLY A 483 9.59 -5.34 -37.74
C GLY A 483 9.30 -6.79 -38.17
N LYS A 484 10.15 -7.74 -37.82
CA LYS A 484 9.98 -9.17 -38.16
C LYS A 484 9.16 -9.94 -37.13
N THR A 485 8.91 -9.36 -35.97
CA THR A 485 8.13 -9.98 -34.91
C THR A 485 6.99 -9.08 -34.46
N LEU A 486 5.95 -9.66 -33.84
CA LEU A 486 4.74 -8.92 -33.48
C LEU A 486 4.72 -8.47 -32.03
N ILE A 487 5.07 -9.34 -31.07
CA ILE A 487 5.02 -9.05 -29.63
C ILE A 487 6.42 -9.19 -29.02
N HIS A 488 6.76 -8.26 -28.15
CA HIS A 488 8.01 -8.22 -27.39
C HIS A 488 7.72 -7.79 -25.95
N THR A 489 8.42 -8.37 -24.97
CA THR A 489 8.30 -7.96 -23.56
C THR A 489 9.22 -6.78 -23.24
N GLY A 490 8.84 -5.88 -22.34
CA GLY A 490 9.82 -4.93 -21.82
C GLY A 490 9.37 -4.22 -20.55
N SER A 491 10.36 -3.64 -19.88
CA SER A 491 10.15 -2.75 -18.75
C SER A 491 9.71 -1.35 -19.21
N LEU A 492 8.97 -0.59 -18.41
CA LEU A 492 8.53 0.77 -18.77
C LEU A 492 9.71 1.72 -18.99
N TRP A 493 10.84 1.50 -18.31
CA TRP A 493 12.04 2.31 -18.53
C TRP A 493 12.62 2.15 -19.95
N PHE A 494 12.27 1.11 -20.71
CA PHE A 494 12.71 0.97 -22.10
C PHE A 494 12.19 2.11 -22.99
N LEU A 495 11.09 2.79 -22.60
CA LEU A 495 10.58 3.99 -23.28
C LEU A 495 11.47 5.22 -23.05
N LYS A 496 12.28 5.23 -21.97
CA LYS A 496 13.19 6.32 -21.64
C LYS A 496 14.51 6.23 -22.41
N GLU A 497 14.86 5.03 -22.89
CA GLU A 497 16.16 4.73 -23.48
C GLU A 497 16.17 4.82 -25.00
N SER A 498 16.98 5.73 -25.54
CA SER A 498 17.09 6.02 -26.97
C SER A 498 17.65 4.87 -27.83
N THR A 499 18.09 3.78 -27.21
CA THR A 499 18.53 2.56 -27.91
C THR A 499 17.56 1.39 -27.75
N ARG A 500 16.38 1.58 -27.15
CA ARG A 500 15.43 0.52 -26.81
C ARG A 500 14.11 0.69 -27.58
N PHE A 501 13.03 1.09 -26.90
CA PHE A 501 11.74 1.39 -27.52
C PHE A 501 11.66 2.85 -27.93
N THR A 502 12.67 3.26 -28.69
CA THR A 502 12.79 4.59 -29.24
C THR A 502 11.69 4.80 -30.28
N PRO A 503 10.89 5.88 -30.19
CA PRO A 503 9.76 6.14 -31.09
C PRO A 503 10.12 6.09 -32.58
N GLU A 504 9.10 5.87 -33.41
CA GLU A 504 9.26 5.89 -34.87
C GLU A 504 9.74 7.26 -35.36
N GLY A 505 10.74 7.26 -36.24
CA GLY A 505 11.30 8.49 -36.83
C GLY A 505 12.40 9.17 -36.02
N GLU A 506 12.68 8.73 -34.79
CA GLU A 506 13.87 9.13 -34.04
C GLU A 506 15.13 8.36 -34.48
N GLU A 507 16.32 8.90 -34.17
CA GLU A 507 17.59 8.24 -34.48
C GLU A 507 17.68 6.90 -33.73
N ASN A 508 17.94 5.80 -34.45
CA ASN A 508 17.86 4.42 -33.92
C ASN A 508 16.45 3.97 -33.48
N GLY A 509 15.40 4.70 -33.90
CA GLY A 509 13.99 4.41 -33.71
C GLY A 509 13.54 3.07 -34.27
N ILE A 510 12.51 2.48 -33.66
CA ILE A 510 11.76 1.37 -34.27
C ILE A 510 11.08 1.87 -35.55
N GLN A 511 11.00 1.02 -36.58
CA GLN A 511 10.54 1.42 -37.92
C GLN A 511 9.03 1.19 -38.13
N PHE A 512 8.26 1.26 -37.05
CA PHE A 512 6.83 1.01 -37.03
C PHE A 512 6.21 1.65 -35.79
N LYS A 513 4.93 2.00 -35.88
CA LYS A 513 4.11 2.37 -34.72
C LYS A 513 4.02 1.21 -33.74
N MET A 514 4.35 1.47 -32.49
CA MET A 514 4.29 0.52 -31.39
C MET A 514 3.03 0.73 -30.56
N GLY A 515 2.49 -0.36 -30.04
CA GLY A 515 1.49 -0.31 -28.97
C GLY A 515 1.97 -1.07 -27.73
N VAL A 516 1.17 -0.97 -26.67
CA VAL A 516 1.45 -1.60 -25.38
C VAL A 516 0.19 -2.23 -24.79
N VAL A 517 0.34 -3.38 -24.16
CA VAL A 517 -0.76 -4.11 -23.50
C VAL A 517 -0.20 -4.85 -22.27
N PRO A 518 -0.98 -5.07 -21.21
CA PRO A 518 -0.57 -5.95 -20.13
C PRO A 518 -0.45 -7.40 -20.62
N TYR A 519 0.13 -8.24 -19.78
CA TYR A 519 0.13 -9.68 -20.05
C TYR A 519 -1.31 -10.23 -20.03
N PRO A 520 -1.60 -11.26 -20.84
CA PRO A 520 -2.95 -11.80 -20.95
C PRO A 520 -3.43 -12.36 -19.61
N LEU A 521 -4.68 -12.03 -19.28
CA LEU A 521 -5.32 -12.40 -18.01
C LEU A 521 -5.64 -13.89 -17.94
N ASP A 522 -5.85 -14.40 -16.72
CA ASP A 522 -6.54 -15.69 -16.56
C ASP A 522 -7.95 -15.60 -17.14
N ASP A 523 -8.42 -16.68 -17.76
CA ASP A 523 -9.74 -16.71 -18.43
C ASP A 523 -10.92 -16.48 -17.46
N ASN A 524 -10.70 -16.58 -16.14
CA ASN A 524 -11.70 -16.31 -15.11
C ASN A 524 -11.56 -14.92 -14.46
N THR A 525 -10.55 -14.13 -14.85
CA THR A 525 -10.38 -12.76 -14.33
C THR A 525 -11.39 -11.84 -14.99
N THR A 526 -12.04 -10.99 -14.20
CA THR A 526 -13.02 -10.02 -14.71
C THR A 526 -12.37 -8.66 -14.87
N VAL A 527 -12.56 -8.07 -16.05
CA VAL A 527 -12.28 -6.66 -16.37
C VAL A 527 -13.50 -6.16 -17.13
N THR A 528 -14.15 -5.13 -16.59
CA THR A 528 -15.44 -4.68 -17.09
C THR A 528 -15.27 -3.36 -17.83
N PRO A 529 -15.65 -3.26 -19.11
CA PRO A 529 -15.62 -1.99 -19.82
C PRO A 529 -16.63 -1.00 -19.23
N TYR A 530 -16.26 0.26 -19.08
CA TYR A 530 -17.22 1.34 -18.85
C TYR A 530 -17.96 1.63 -20.15
N THR A 531 -19.27 1.37 -20.17
CA THR A 531 -20.13 1.60 -21.34
C THR A 531 -20.86 2.95 -21.34
N GLU A 532 -20.69 3.72 -20.27
CA GLU A 532 -21.25 5.06 -20.08
C GLU A 532 -20.15 5.99 -19.52
N PRO A 533 -20.30 7.32 -19.67
CA PRO A 533 -19.43 8.29 -19.02
C PRO A 533 -19.29 8.04 -17.51
N TYR A 534 -18.11 8.27 -16.97
CA TYR A 534 -17.81 8.04 -15.56
C TYR A 534 -16.87 9.12 -15.01
N SER A 535 -16.71 9.14 -13.70
CA SER A 535 -15.74 10.00 -13.02
C SER A 535 -14.92 9.18 -12.03
N TYR A 536 -13.65 9.52 -11.88
CA TYR A 536 -12.79 8.93 -10.86
C TYR A 536 -12.04 10.05 -10.13
N GLU A 537 -11.55 9.73 -8.93
CA GLU A 537 -10.68 10.62 -8.16
C GLU A 537 -9.23 10.31 -8.54
N ASP A 538 -8.45 11.32 -8.94
CA ASP A 538 -7.01 11.15 -9.21
C ASP A 538 -6.21 11.02 -7.90
N ALA A 539 -4.89 10.81 -8.01
CA ALA A 539 -4.01 10.65 -6.86
C ALA A 539 -3.97 11.88 -5.94
N GLU A 540 -4.37 13.04 -6.45
CA GLU A 540 -4.42 14.32 -5.75
C GLU A 540 -5.81 14.66 -5.18
N GLY A 541 -6.78 13.75 -5.30
CA GLY A 541 -8.13 13.95 -4.77
C GLY A 541 -9.05 14.77 -5.70
N ASN A 542 -8.63 15.05 -6.93
CA ASN A 542 -9.45 15.80 -7.88
C ASN A 542 -10.38 14.85 -8.63
N LEU A 543 -11.61 15.32 -8.86
CA LEU A 543 -12.58 14.60 -9.67
C LEU A 543 -12.26 14.79 -11.16
N VAL A 544 -11.91 13.70 -11.83
CA VAL A 544 -11.69 13.64 -13.29
C VAL A 544 -12.92 13.05 -13.95
N GLU A 545 -13.53 13.78 -14.89
CA GLU A 545 -14.66 13.30 -15.69
C GLU A 545 -14.20 12.74 -17.04
N VAL A 546 -14.67 11.53 -17.37
CA VAL A 546 -14.46 10.88 -18.67
C VAL A 546 -15.78 10.89 -19.43
N THR A 547 -15.89 11.78 -20.42
CA THR A 547 -17.13 12.02 -21.17
C THR A 547 -17.09 11.57 -22.62
N GLU A 548 -15.91 11.22 -23.15
CA GLU A 548 -15.73 10.82 -24.54
C GLU A 548 -15.27 9.37 -24.63
N PRO A 549 -15.86 8.55 -25.52
CA PRO A 549 -15.45 7.17 -25.67
C PRO A 549 -14.09 7.08 -26.37
N LEU A 550 -13.34 6.06 -26.01
CA LEU A 550 -12.06 5.74 -26.63
C LEU A 550 -12.23 5.51 -28.13
N LYS A 551 -11.19 5.85 -28.89
CA LYS A 551 -11.14 5.60 -30.32
C LYS A 551 -10.31 4.36 -30.62
N THR A 552 -10.59 3.71 -31.75
CA THR A 552 -9.72 2.71 -32.37
C THR A 552 -8.62 3.39 -33.17
N ARG A 553 -7.55 2.67 -33.54
CA ARG A 553 -6.48 3.26 -34.38
C ARG A 553 -6.98 3.77 -35.75
N THR A 554 -8.14 3.34 -36.21
CA THR A 554 -8.83 3.83 -37.42
C THR A 554 -9.68 5.08 -37.16
N ASN A 555 -9.63 5.65 -35.94
CA ASN A 555 -10.40 6.79 -35.46
C ASN A 555 -11.93 6.53 -35.38
N GLU A 556 -12.33 5.26 -35.29
CA GLU A 556 -13.71 4.86 -35.03
C GLU A 556 -13.95 4.82 -33.52
N THR A 557 -15.20 4.91 -33.07
CA THR A 557 -15.50 4.70 -31.64
C THR A 557 -15.24 3.24 -31.29
N LEU A 558 -14.45 2.99 -30.24
CA LEU A 558 -14.25 1.66 -29.70
C LEU A 558 -15.55 1.19 -29.05
N THR A 559 -16.01 -0.01 -29.41
CA THR A 559 -17.25 -0.58 -28.87
C THR A 559 -17.07 -1.99 -28.33
N THR A 560 -17.95 -2.39 -27.42
CA THR A 560 -18.14 -3.78 -27.02
C THR A 560 -18.62 -4.63 -28.22
N LYS A 561 -18.66 -5.95 -28.07
CA LYS A 561 -19.23 -6.86 -29.10
C LYS A 561 -20.72 -6.58 -29.38
N THR A 562 -21.44 -6.00 -28.43
CA THR A 562 -22.86 -5.61 -28.55
C THR A 562 -23.05 -4.23 -29.18
N GLY A 563 -21.97 -3.49 -29.44
CA GLY A 563 -21.99 -2.18 -30.09
C GLY A 563 -22.09 -0.99 -29.13
N GLU A 564 -21.93 -1.20 -27.82
CA GLU A 564 -21.92 -0.13 -26.83
C GLU A 564 -20.55 0.58 -26.83
N PRO A 565 -20.48 1.91 -26.74
CA PRO A 565 -19.21 2.63 -26.68
C PRO A 565 -18.40 2.26 -25.43
N ILE A 566 -17.08 2.32 -25.49
CA ILE A 566 -16.19 2.05 -24.35
C ILE A 566 -15.45 3.34 -23.97
N TYR A 567 -15.58 3.74 -22.69
CA TYR A 567 -14.93 4.93 -22.13
C TYR A 567 -13.64 4.59 -21.37
N GLY A 568 -13.52 3.36 -20.87
CA GLY A 568 -12.41 2.90 -20.06
C GLY A 568 -12.68 1.49 -19.54
N ILE A 569 -11.96 1.09 -18.49
CA ILE A 569 -12.18 -0.18 -17.80
C ILE A 569 -12.30 0.03 -16.29
N ASP A 570 -13.19 -0.74 -15.68
CA ASP A 570 -13.31 -0.91 -14.24
C ASP A 570 -12.45 -2.11 -13.81
N LEU A 571 -11.46 -1.82 -12.96
CA LEU A 571 -10.58 -2.81 -12.36
C LEU A 571 -10.82 -3.00 -10.86
N SER A 572 -11.85 -2.37 -10.29
CA SER A 572 -12.11 -2.39 -8.83
C SER A 572 -12.40 -3.79 -8.27
N GLU A 573 -12.93 -4.69 -9.10
CA GLU A 573 -13.14 -6.11 -8.76
C GLU A 573 -12.05 -7.04 -9.31
N SER A 574 -11.03 -6.49 -9.98
CA SER A 574 -9.98 -7.28 -10.59
C SER A 574 -8.98 -7.81 -9.56
N ASN A 575 -8.42 -8.99 -9.83
CA ASN A 575 -7.51 -9.68 -8.90
C ASN A 575 -6.14 -10.02 -9.52
N PHE A 576 -5.89 -9.58 -10.75
CA PHE A 576 -4.57 -9.72 -11.36
C PHE A 576 -3.62 -8.66 -10.79
N LEU A 577 -2.33 -8.94 -10.92
CA LEU A 577 -1.27 -8.04 -10.48
C LEU A 577 -0.32 -7.73 -11.62
N ILE A 578 0.34 -6.58 -11.55
CA ILE A 578 1.47 -6.25 -12.42
C ILE A 578 2.71 -6.08 -11.55
N PRO A 579 3.81 -6.80 -11.86
CA PRO A 579 5.02 -6.67 -11.07
C PRO A 579 5.65 -5.30 -11.29
N TYR A 580 5.94 -4.64 -10.18
CA TYR A 580 6.98 -3.65 -10.05
C TYR A 580 8.30 -4.38 -9.80
N THR A 581 9.27 -4.13 -10.67
CA THR A 581 10.59 -4.74 -10.61
C THR A 581 11.66 -3.69 -10.37
N GLY A 582 12.89 -4.14 -10.07
CA GLY A 582 13.90 -3.34 -9.41
C GLY A 582 14.03 -1.91 -9.93
N SER A 583 14.04 -0.93 -9.03
CA SER A 583 14.14 0.50 -9.39
C SER A 583 15.41 1.12 -8.85
N SER A 584 15.81 2.22 -9.46
CA SER A 584 16.84 3.10 -8.91
C SER A 584 16.30 3.79 -7.65
N CYS A 585 17.02 3.65 -6.54
CA CYS A 585 16.72 4.28 -5.27
C CYS A 585 18.00 4.87 -4.65
N PHE A 586 17.84 5.81 -3.73
CA PHE A 586 18.93 6.25 -2.87
C PHE A 586 19.00 5.36 -1.63
N SER A 587 20.21 5.00 -1.21
CA SER A 587 20.45 4.32 0.07
C SER A 587 21.52 5.06 0.85
N LEU A 588 21.37 5.09 2.18
CA LEU A 588 22.37 5.66 3.06
C LEU A 588 23.38 4.61 3.49
N MET A 589 24.63 5.01 3.59
CA MET A 589 25.68 4.16 4.14
C MET A 589 25.50 4.01 5.66
N ASN A 590 25.71 2.80 6.18
CA ASN A 590 25.54 2.50 7.61
C ASN A 590 26.70 3.04 8.45
N TYR A 591 26.65 4.31 8.83
CA TYR A 591 27.63 4.88 9.76
C TYR A 591 27.13 4.76 11.20
N ALA A 592 27.46 3.64 11.85
CA ALA A 592 27.15 3.39 13.26
C ALA A 592 27.94 4.27 14.26
N GLY A 593 28.58 5.35 13.80
CA GLY A 593 29.37 6.28 14.62
C GLY A 593 29.36 7.70 14.05
N GLU A 594 29.99 8.64 14.74
CA GLU A 594 30.08 10.04 14.31
C GLU A 594 30.99 10.16 13.08
N GLY A 595 30.39 10.42 11.92
CA GLY A 595 31.10 10.87 10.74
C GLY A 595 31.78 12.23 10.97
N GLN A 596 32.34 12.82 9.92
CA GLN A 596 32.93 14.15 10.04
C GLN A 596 31.91 15.12 10.67
N ASN A 597 32.37 15.91 11.64
CA ASN A 597 31.57 16.90 12.37
C ASN A 597 30.33 16.33 13.10
N GLY A 598 30.29 15.03 13.41
CA GLY A 598 29.21 14.43 14.17
C GLY A 598 28.01 13.98 13.33
N ILE A 599 28.10 14.02 11.99
CA ILE A 599 27.04 13.52 11.13
C ILE A 599 26.80 12.03 11.38
N ASN A 600 25.54 11.65 11.56
CA ASN A 600 25.09 10.27 11.71
C ASN A 600 24.06 9.96 10.60
N THR A 601 23.58 8.71 10.55
CA THR A 601 22.61 8.29 9.54
C THR A 601 21.33 9.14 9.55
N SER A 602 20.79 9.48 10.72
CA SER A 602 19.56 10.29 10.82
C SER A 602 19.76 11.67 10.21
N ILE A 603 20.88 12.34 10.49
CA ILE A 603 21.23 13.64 9.89
C ILE A 603 21.46 13.48 8.38
N ALA A 604 22.17 12.42 7.97
CA ALA A 604 22.40 12.15 6.55
C ALA A 604 21.10 11.88 5.79
N PHE A 605 20.10 11.26 6.43
CA PHE A 605 18.77 11.09 5.89
C PHE A 605 18.05 12.41 5.78
N CYS A 606 18.06 13.26 6.82
CA CYS A 606 17.42 14.57 6.76
C CYS A 606 17.97 15.40 5.59
N ILE A 607 19.30 15.45 5.43
CA ILE A 607 19.93 16.15 4.29
C ILE A 607 19.45 15.57 2.95
N LEU A 608 19.42 14.24 2.82
CA LEU A 608 19.01 13.58 1.59
C LEU A 608 17.51 13.79 1.30
N HIS A 609 16.68 13.67 2.32
CA HIS A 609 15.24 13.88 2.25
C HIS A 609 14.95 15.31 1.86
N ASP A 610 15.47 16.29 2.61
CA ASP A 610 15.30 17.71 2.33
C ASP A 610 15.80 18.08 0.93
N LEU A 611 16.87 17.45 0.42
CA LEU A 611 17.38 17.65 -0.94
C LEU A 611 16.44 17.10 -2.03
N LEU A 612 15.70 16.04 -1.76
CA LEU A 612 14.93 15.28 -2.75
C LEU A 612 13.41 15.43 -2.63
N SER A 613 12.91 15.83 -1.46
CA SER A 613 11.49 16.03 -1.16
C SER A 613 10.97 17.36 -1.72
N ASP A 614 9.64 17.49 -1.73
CA ASP A 614 8.82 18.52 -2.39
C ASP A 614 9.50 19.86 -2.62
N MET A 615 10.15 19.98 -3.78
CA MET A 615 10.51 21.27 -4.37
C MET A 615 9.26 22.11 -4.49
N ALA A 616 9.31 23.34 -3.96
CA ALA A 616 8.26 24.33 -4.18
C ALA A 616 7.83 24.33 -5.67
N PRO A 617 6.52 24.43 -5.97
CA PRO A 617 6.04 24.46 -7.34
C PRO A 617 6.83 25.48 -8.16
N ASP A 618 7.15 25.14 -9.41
CA ASP A 618 7.79 26.12 -10.29
C ASP A 618 6.82 27.32 -10.45
N PRO A 619 7.24 28.58 -10.24
CA PRO A 619 6.37 29.71 -10.54
C PRO A 619 5.95 29.76 -12.02
N ALA A 620 6.69 29.05 -12.89
CA ALA A 620 6.39 28.81 -14.30
C ALA A 620 5.83 27.40 -14.58
N ASP A 621 5.54 26.59 -13.54
CA ASP A 621 4.84 25.32 -13.72
C ASP A 621 3.48 25.60 -14.34
N ASP A 622 3.11 24.77 -15.29
CA ASP A 622 1.75 24.72 -15.83
C ASP A 622 0.72 24.17 -14.83
N GLY A 623 1.18 23.76 -13.63
CA GLY A 623 0.36 23.27 -12.53
C GLY A 623 -0.01 21.79 -12.68
N LEU A 624 0.75 21.02 -13.47
CA LEU A 624 0.47 19.61 -13.70
C LEU A 624 0.77 18.76 -12.46
N THR A 625 -0.10 17.78 -12.23
CA THR A 625 0.12 16.72 -11.25
C THR A 625 1.24 15.77 -11.70
N ALA A 626 1.69 14.88 -10.80
CA ALA A 626 2.69 13.87 -11.15
C ALA A 626 2.18 12.93 -12.26
N ASP A 627 0.89 12.59 -12.20
CA ASP A 627 0.22 11.75 -13.20
C ASP A 627 0.02 12.48 -14.52
N ASP A 628 -0.31 13.77 -14.51
CA ASP A 628 -0.40 14.58 -15.73
C ASP A 628 0.95 14.71 -16.43
N GLY A 629 2.01 15.00 -15.66
CA GLY A 629 3.38 15.03 -16.18
C GLY A 629 3.79 13.68 -16.76
N TYR A 630 3.41 12.59 -16.11
CA TYR A 630 3.68 11.24 -16.59
C TYR A 630 2.91 10.91 -17.87
N ARG A 631 1.63 11.26 -17.94
CA ARG A 631 0.79 11.12 -19.13
C ARG A 631 1.34 11.92 -20.31
N LEU A 632 1.83 13.15 -20.09
CA LEU A 632 2.51 13.94 -21.13
C LEU A 632 3.80 13.27 -21.61
N TYR A 633 4.56 12.65 -20.71
CA TYR A 633 5.73 11.86 -21.08
C TYR A 633 5.33 10.66 -21.95
N LEU A 634 4.28 9.91 -21.59
CA LEU A 634 3.79 8.78 -22.39
C LEU A 634 3.29 9.23 -23.77
N ASN A 635 2.57 10.35 -23.85
CA ASN A 635 2.11 10.93 -25.12
C ASN A 635 3.26 11.33 -26.06
N LYS A 636 4.47 11.59 -25.53
CA LYS A 636 5.66 11.84 -26.35
C LYS A 636 6.31 10.53 -26.85
N LYS A 637 6.00 9.39 -26.23
CA LYS A 637 6.63 8.10 -26.49
C LYS A 637 5.74 7.12 -27.24
N LEU A 638 4.43 7.29 -27.14
CA LEU A 638 3.43 6.44 -27.77
C LEU A 638 2.59 7.26 -28.73
N ASP A 639 2.36 6.70 -29.92
CA ASP A 639 1.70 7.41 -31.03
C ASP A 639 0.17 7.43 -30.91
N TYR A 640 -0.40 6.79 -29.89
CA TYR A 640 -1.83 6.58 -29.83
C TYR A 640 -2.37 6.57 -28.40
N THR A 641 -3.47 7.30 -28.19
CA THR A 641 -4.04 7.55 -26.86
C THR A 641 -4.42 6.27 -26.14
N ILE A 642 -4.94 5.25 -26.84
CA ILE A 642 -5.32 3.99 -26.19
C ILE A 642 -4.12 3.30 -25.52
N ASP A 643 -2.92 3.44 -26.08
CA ASP A 643 -1.70 2.84 -25.52
C ASP A 643 -1.31 3.55 -24.21
N VAL A 644 -1.53 4.87 -24.15
CA VAL A 644 -1.35 5.66 -22.93
C VAL A 644 -2.40 5.24 -21.89
N GLU A 645 -3.67 5.12 -22.28
CA GLU A 645 -4.73 4.68 -21.37
C GLU A 645 -4.52 3.26 -20.84
N VAL A 646 -3.92 2.35 -21.62
CA VAL A 646 -3.53 1.03 -21.13
C VAL A 646 -2.64 1.17 -19.90
N ILE A 647 -1.55 1.93 -20.01
CA ILE A 647 -0.59 2.08 -18.91
C ILE A 647 -1.26 2.82 -17.75
N MET A 648 -2.02 3.89 -18.02
CA MET A 648 -2.70 4.67 -16.96
C MET A 648 -3.74 3.83 -16.21
N SER A 649 -4.46 2.92 -16.90
CA SER A 649 -5.51 2.10 -16.30
C SER A 649 -5.00 1.12 -15.23
N VAL A 650 -3.72 0.77 -15.23
CA VAL A 650 -3.13 -0.25 -14.35
C VAL A 650 -2.06 0.28 -13.40
N GLN A 651 -1.94 1.61 -13.29
CA GLN A 651 -0.93 2.26 -12.43
C GLN A 651 -1.29 2.30 -10.95
N ASP A 652 -2.51 1.91 -10.58
CA ASP A 652 -2.96 1.87 -9.19
C ASP A 652 -2.05 0.98 -8.32
N SER A 653 -1.68 1.49 -7.15
CA SER A 653 -0.87 0.79 -6.14
C SER A 653 -1.46 -0.55 -5.70
N SER A 654 -2.78 -0.73 -5.78
CA SER A 654 -3.47 -1.99 -5.46
C SER A 654 -3.21 -3.10 -6.48
N LEU A 655 -2.85 -2.74 -7.71
CA LEU A 655 -2.53 -3.68 -8.80
C LEU A 655 -1.01 -3.89 -8.93
N SER A 656 -0.22 -2.94 -8.46
CA SER A 656 1.25 -2.98 -8.53
C SER A 656 1.85 -3.59 -7.26
N TYR A 657 2.78 -4.54 -7.40
CA TYR A 657 3.43 -5.20 -6.26
C TYR A 657 4.91 -5.48 -6.52
N TYR A 658 5.72 -5.66 -5.48
CA TYR A 658 7.12 -6.04 -5.68
C TYR A 658 7.33 -7.55 -5.90
N GLU A 659 7.89 -7.93 -7.05
CA GLU A 659 8.26 -9.32 -7.35
C GLU A 659 9.73 -9.60 -6.97
N LEU A 660 9.93 -10.36 -5.89
CA LEU A 660 11.25 -10.65 -5.30
C LEU A 660 12.17 -11.51 -6.20
N MET A 661 11.65 -12.05 -7.31
CA MET A 661 12.40 -12.93 -8.22
C MET A 661 13.72 -12.34 -8.70
N GLU A 662 13.74 -11.07 -9.03
CA GLU A 662 14.94 -10.40 -9.52
C GLU A 662 16.06 -10.37 -8.50
N VAL A 663 15.74 -9.96 -7.26
CA VAL A 663 16.67 -9.97 -6.13
C VAL A 663 17.26 -11.34 -5.87
N LEU A 664 16.42 -12.38 -5.83
CA LEU A 664 16.92 -13.73 -5.57
C LEU A 664 17.79 -14.20 -6.73
N SER A 665 17.40 -13.89 -7.97
CA SER A 665 18.20 -14.24 -9.14
C SER A 665 19.57 -13.56 -9.14
N MET A 666 19.68 -12.29 -8.75
CA MET A 666 20.99 -11.64 -8.61
C MET A 666 21.80 -12.26 -7.49
N THR A 667 21.18 -12.51 -6.33
CA THR A 667 21.85 -13.07 -5.16
C THR A 667 22.44 -14.45 -5.48
N VAL A 668 21.67 -15.30 -6.15
CA VAL A 668 22.09 -16.65 -6.56
C VAL A 668 23.12 -16.59 -7.70
N GLY A 669 22.94 -15.67 -8.66
CA GLY A 669 23.84 -15.50 -9.80
C GLY A 669 25.10 -14.68 -9.50
N GLY A 670 25.45 -14.44 -8.24
CA GLY A 670 26.68 -13.73 -7.85
C GLY A 670 26.69 -12.25 -8.23
N GLY A 671 25.56 -11.57 -8.08
CA GLY A 671 25.36 -10.16 -8.44
C GLY A 671 24.89 -9.95 -9.89
N SER A 672 24.55 -11.01 -10.61
CA SER A 672 24.06 -10.94 -12.00
C SER A 672 22.91 -11.91 -12.21
N HIS A 673 21.80 -11.45 -12.81
CA HIS A 673 20.70 -12.34 -13.21
C HIS A 673 21.15 -13.45 -14.16
N PHE A 674 22.22 -13.19 -14.92
CA PHE A 674 22.78 -14.06 -15.95
C PHE A 674 23.91 -14.95 -15.41
N GLY A 675 24.19 -14.88 -14.11
CA GLY A 675 25.14 -15.77 -13.47
C GLY A 675 24.63 -17.22 -13.38
N PRO A 676 25.52 -18.19 -13.08
CA PRO A 676 25.12 -19.57 -12.88
C PRO A 676 23.99 -19.70 -11.85
N ASN A 677 23.03 -20.59 -12.11
CA ASN A 677 21.84 -20.81 -11.28
C ASN A 677 20.85 -19.62 -11.19
N GLY A 678 21.12 -18.49 -11.86
CA GLY A 678 20.17 -17.39 -11.97
C GLY A 678 18.91 -17.78 -12.75
N PHE A 679 17.77 -17.17 -12.41
CA PHE A 679 16.47 -17.51 -13.00
C PHE A 679 16.46 -17.29 -14.51
N TRP A 680 17.13 -16.23 -15.00
CA TRP A 680 17.23 -15.94 -16.44
C TRP A 680 17.93 -17.04 -17.23
N VAL A 681 18.98 -17.62 -16.65
CA VAL A 681 19.71 -18.75 -17.26
C VAL A 681 18.81 -19.99 -17.30
N VAL A 682 18.08 -20.26 -16.22
CA VAL A 682 17.16 -21.41 -16.16
C VAL A 682 15.96 -21.23 -17.07
N ALA A 683 15.32 -20.06 -17.07
CA ALA A 683 14.19 -19.73 -17.94
C ALA A 683 14.53 -19.98 -19.42
N SER A 684 15.72 -19.54 -19.84
CA SER A 684 16.23 -19.79 -21.19
C SER A 684 16.43 -21.28 -21.46
N GLY A 685 17.05 -22.01 -20.52
CA GLY A 685 17.28 -23.46 -20.66
C GLY A 685 16.00 -24.31 -20.64
N MET A 686 14.90 -23.82 -20.05
CA MET A 686 13.63 -24.54 -19.99
C MET A 686 12.97 -24.72 -21.35
N MET A 687 13.15 -23.75 -22.24
CA MET A 687 12.51 -23.75 -23.56
C MET A 687 13.05 -24.86 -24.47
N THR A 688 14.35 -25.14 -24.36
CA THR A 688 15.03 -26.16 -25.16
C THR A 688 15.11 -27.53 -24.48
N SER A 689 14.84 -27.63 -23.18
CA SER A 689 14.91 -28.92 -22.47
C SER A 689 13.69 -29.82 -22.77
N GLU A 690 13.90 -31.13 -22.79
CA GLU A 690 12.81 -32.12 -22.79
C GLU A 690 12.21 -32.34 -21.38
N ASP A 691 12.88 -31.86 -20.33
CA ASP A 691 12.36 -31.91 -18.97
C ASP A 691 11.10 -31.05 -18.82
N THR A 692 10.25 -31.45 -17.86
CA THR A 692 9.09 -30.64 -17.46
C THR A 692 9.55 -29.32 -16.82
N PRO A 693 8.77 -28.23 -16.95
CA PRO A 693 9.08 -26.98 -16.25
C PRO A 693 9.27 -27.17 -14.74
N ALA A 694 8.44 -28.01 -14.11
CA ALA A 694 8.56 -28.32 -12.69
C ALA A 694 9.93 -28.94 -12.34
N THR A 695 10.43 -29.87 -13.18
CA THR A 695 11.76 -30.47 -13.01
C THR A 695 12.87 -29.43 -13.10
N LYS A 696 12.87 -28.61 -14.15
CA LYS A 696 13.92 -27.59 -14.37
C LYS A 696 13.93 -26.53 -13.28
N LEU A 697 12.75 -26.05 -12.89
CA LEU A 697 12.63 -25.07 -11.82
C LEU A 697 13.06 -25.66 -10.46
N LYS A 698 12.84 -26.95 -10.22
CA LYS A 698 13.32 -27.63 -9.01
C LYS A 698 14.84 -27.55 -8.84
N GLU A 699 15.60 -27.51 -9.94
CA GLU A 699 17.07 -27.45 -9.90
C GLU A 699 17.60 -26.19 -9.18
N ILE A 700 16.86 -25.08 -9.20
CA ILE A 700 17.24 -23.82 -8.54
C ILE A 700 16.56 -23.61 -7.20
N GLU A 701 15.69 -24.51 -6.74
CA GLU A 701 14.97 -24.29 -5.49
C GLU A 701 15.89 -24.23 -4.27
N THR A 702 16.90 -25.11 -4.19
CA THR A 702 17.87 -25.12 -3.10
C THR A 702 18.67 -23.81 -3.00
N PRO A 703 19.37 -23.35 -4.05
CA PRO A 703 20.14 -22.10 -3.95
C PRO A 703 19.26 -20.88 -3.66
N TYR A 704 18.00 -20.84 -4.13
CA TYR A 704 17.08 -19.75 -3.81
C TYR A 704 16.62 -19.78 -2.34
N LYS A 705 16.38 -20.98 -1.78
CA LYS A 705 16.10 -21.12 -0.33
C LYS A 705 17.27 -20.66 0.51
N GLU A 706 18.49 -21.06 0.14
CA GLU A 706 19.70 -20.63 0.82
C GLU A 706 19.88 -19.11 0.73
N ALA A 707 19.59 -18.50 -0.42
CA ALA A 707 19.60 -17.05 -0.58
C ALA A 707 18.61 -16.36 0.37
N LEU A 708 17.35 -16.80 0.39
CA LEU A 708 16.31 -16.32 1.31
C LEU A 708 16.71 -16.46 2.79
N GLN A 709 17.19 -17.63 3.19
CA GLN A 709 17.68 -17.85 4.55
C GLN A 709 18.83 -16.91 4.91
N SER A 710 19.72 -16.65 3.95
CA SER A 710 20.82 -15.72 4.15
C SER A 710 20.40 -14.25 4.25
N LEU A 711 19.19 -13.93 3.77
CA LEU A 711 18.52 -12.63 3.94
C LEU A 711 17.62 -12.60 5.19
N GLY A 712 17.60 -13.68 5.98
CA GLY A 712 16.84 -13.76 7.23
C GLY A 712 15.36 -14.16 7.09
N TYR A 713 14.96 -14.72 5.96
CA TYR A 713 13.65 -15.35 5.79
C TYR A 713 13.65 -16.77 6.37
N ASN A 714 12.53 -17.19 6.97
CA ASN A 714 12.39 -18.48 7.67
C ASN A 714 11.95 -19.63 6.77
#